data_AF-A0A8J2HBY7-F1
#
_entry.id   AF-A0A8J2HBY7-F1
#
_cell.length_a   1.000
_cell.length_b   1.000
_cell.length_c   1.000
_cell.angle_alpha   90.00
_cell.angle_beta   90.00
_cell.angle_gamma   90.00
#
_symmetry.space_group_name_H-M   'P 1'
#
loop_
_entity.id
_entity.type
_entity.pdbx_description
1 polymer ?
#
loop_
_entity_poly.entity_id
_entity_poly.type
_entity_poly.pdbx_seq_one_letter_code
_entity_poly.pdbx_strand_id
1 'polypeptide(L)'
;MALFLISSRKTVHQLVTLSHRYYSSCSKMKRGLLLGVYEGDNGSDVVLTPAAAKYNELVNGKLVTNINLAGPKIKKSKTHVFWGLENAQHACVAVVGLGKKNVGINVLEEIDEAKENIRTAVAAGCGALENVDVKEIDVEPMGDAEAAAEGSLLASWIFQEFKNKSKQKVLPNVSLYGSDQADSWEVGKIKAQAQNWARRLADTPANLMTPTIFSDTVASTLRSLINVQVIIHDKQWAEDKKMGSFLSVSRGSVQEPKFLEIHYKGANDVTESPIALVGKGVTFDAGGISLKSPGNMDEMRADMGGAACVVASIKAAAELKLKANIVGLIPLTENLPSGSATKPGDLVIAMNGKTIIVDNTDAEGRLILADALCYAAEFKPKLTLDIATLTGAMGVALGAAATGVFSTDTTYWEALKTAGTFTGDRVWRMPLWQHYNNKMTKPVKAADVNNMAKVKGGGACSAAGFLREFASDACPWMHLDIAGVMSSNNDDLNYLHGGMNSLQQCMNILTKEEGLTNNSIGSSLAVDKEEAKAEVEQVVSRFIDLARQTEAFFLQKRFLLSALKPELLVKEDISELRQELARKDELIKRHYDKIATWQHLLADLQGWDKSLAQGSAPNGKFNQEVRCLQDCRELT
;
A
#
# COMPACT_ATOMS: atom_id res chain seq x y z
N MET A 1 25.09 72.61 26.40
CA MET A 1 23.73 72.80 25.88
C MET A 1 23.81 73.92 24.88
N ALA A 2 23.81 73.65 23.58
CA ALA A 2 22.64 73.16 22.85
C ALA A 2 21.52 74.21 22.95
N LEU A 3 20.93 74.70 21.89
CA LEU A 3 20.86 74.26 20.50
C LEU A 3 20.08 75.42 19.88
N PHE A 4 20.67 76.26 19.04
CA PHE A 4 19.93 77.09 18.07
C PHE A 4 20.96 77.96 17.36
N LEU A 5 21.35 77.52 16.16
CA LEU A 5 21.75 78.30 14.97
C LEU A 5 22.74 77.49 14.14
N ILE A 6 22.72 77.77 12.82
CA ILE A 6 23.43 77.12 11.70
C ILE A 6 22.55 76.03 11.05
N SER A 7 21.62 76.43 10.19
CA SER A 7 21.82 76.78 8.77
C SER A 7 21.86 75.56 7.86
N SER A 8 20.91 75.56 6.92
CA SER A 8 20.95 74.98 5.59
C SER A 8 22.04 73.92 5.30
N ARG A 9 21.64 72.65 5.22
CA ARG A 9 22.22 71.65 4.30
C ARG A 9 21.44 70.34 4.42
N LYS A 10 20.43 70.18 3.57
CA LYS A 10 20.08 68.93 2.85
C LYS A 10 18.80 69.14 2.01
N THR A 11 18.83 70.18 1.17
CA THR A 11 17.87 70.39 0.08
C THR A 11 18.61 70.37 -1.25
N VAL A 12 19.48 69.38 -1.48
CA VAL A 12 20.08 69.08 -2.81
C VAL A 12 20.50 67.60 -2.81
N HIS A 13 19.54 66.69 -3.02
CA HIS A 13 19.74 65.37 -3.65
C HIS A 13 18.36 64.80 -4.07
N GLN A 14 17.51 65.68 -4.61
CA GLN A 14 16.37 65.30 -5.46
C GLN A 14 16.82 65.57 -6.89
N LEU A 15 17.48 64.60 -7.52
CA LEU A 15 17.55 64.46 -8.98
C LEU A 15 18.31 63.17 -9.30
N VAL A 16 17.68 62.35 -10.14
CA VAL A 16 18.20 61.13 -10.77
C VAL A 16 18.28 59.88 -9.86
N THR A 17 17.10 59.37 -9.52
CA THR A 17 16.82 57.93 -9.65
C THR A 17 15.34 57.80 -9.99
N LEU A 18 15.03 58.03 -11.26
CA LEU A 18 13.86 57.41 -11.88
C LEU A 18 14.13 55.90 -11.84
N SER A 19 13.88 55.30 -10.68
CA SER A 19 13.59 53.89 -10.61
C SER A 19 12.35 53.73 -11.47
N HIS A 20 12.54 53.30 -12.72
CA HIS A 20 11.49 52.66 -13.48
C HIS A 20 11.07 51.44 -12.65
N ARG A 21 10.17 51.65 -11.69
CA ARG A 21 9.27 50.61 -11.26
C ARG A 21 8.44 50.33 -12.49
N TYR A 22 8.88 49.35 -13.26
CA TYR A 22 7.99 48.63 -14.15
C TYR A 22 6.91 48.03 -13.25
N TYR A 23 5.87 48.81 -12.98
CA TYR A 23 4.56 48.26 -12.71
C TYR A 23 4.17 47.56 -14.00
N SER A 24 4.57 46.30 -14.13
CA SER A 24 3.94 45.39 -15.07
C SER A 24 2.52 45.17 -14.56
N SER A 25 1.62 46.06 -14.99
CA SER A 25 0.19 45.82 -14.93
C SER A 25 -0.14 44.74 -15.96
N CYS A 26 0.15 43.49 -15.60
CA CYS A 26 -0.44 42.35 -16.26
C CYS A 26 -0.77 41.34 -15.18
N SER A 27 -2.00 41.40 -14.65
CA SER A 27 -2.62 40.35 -13.87
C SER A 27 -2.92 39.11 -14.74
N LYS A 28 -1.98 38.72 -15.60
CA LYS A 28 -2.00 37.41 -16.23
C LYS A 28 -1.68 36.43 -15.12
N MET A 29 -2.55 35.44 -14.93
CA MET A 29 -2.33 34.38 -13.94
C MET A 29 -0.89 33.87 -14.06
N LYS A 30 -0.15 33.86 -12.93
CA LYS A 30 1.23 33.41 -12.90
C LYS A 30 1.23 31.92 -13.22
N ARG A 31 1.61 31.58 -14.46
CA ARG A 31 1.90 30.20 -14.87
C ARG A 31 3.34 29.88 -14.51
N GLY A 32 3.54 28.75 -13.83
CA GLY A 32 4.85 28.23 -13.47
C GLY A 32 5.23 27.03 -14.32
N LEU A 33 6.52 26.82 -14.50
CA LEU A 33 7.09 25.63 -15.11
C LEU A 33 7.92 24.86 -14.08
N LEU A 34 7.78 23.55 -14.02
CA LEU A 34 8.59 22.68 -13.19
C LEU A 34 9.51 21.81 -14.06
N LEU A 35 10.81 21.96 -13.85
CA LEU A 35 11.87 21.21 -14.53
C LEU A 35 12.70 20.40 -13.53
N GLY A 36 13.16 19.24 -13.94
CA GLY A 36 13.99 18.32 -13.17
C GLY A 36 15.46 18.42 -13.57
N VAL A 37 16.33 18.14 -12.60
CA VAL A 37 17.76 17.94 -12.82
C VAL A 37 18.28 16.76 -12.02
N TYR A 38 19.26 16.04 -12.56
CA TYR A 38 19.96 14.98 -11.85
C TYR A 38 21.26 15.49 -11.24
N GLU A 39 21.75 14.78 -10.23
CA GLU A 39 23.08 14.97 -9.67
C GLU A 39 24.15 14.53 -10.70
N GLY A 40 25.16 15.37 -10.96
CA GLY A 40 26.28 15.02 -11.82
C GLY A 40 27.33 14.15 -11.12
N ASP A 41 28.06 13.35 -11.90
CA ASP A 41 28.98 12.32 -11.41
C ASP A 41 30.12 12.85 -10.54
N ASN A 42 30.59 14.08 -10.81
CA ASN A 42 31.66 14.74 -10.05
C ASN A 42 31.15 15.50 -8.82
N GLY A 43 29.83 15.45 -8.58
CA GLY A 43 29.17 16.08 -7.45
C GLY A 43 29.17 17.62 -7.47
N SER A 44 29.73 18.29 -8.49
CA SER A 44 29.76 19.76 -8.61
C SER A 44 28.66 20.33 -9.50
N ASP A 45 28.27 19.63 -10.56
CA ASP A 45 27.37 20.15 -11.60
C ASP A 45 26.06 19.36 -11.67
N VAL A 46 24.99 20.01 -12.13
CA VAL A 46 23.70 19.36 -12.43
C VAL A 46 23.68 18.79 -13.84
N VAL A 47 22.94 17.70 -14.04
CA VAL A 47 22.63 17.16 -15.37
C VAL A 47 21.16 17.45 -15.68
N LEU A 48 20.91 18.23 -16.73
CA LEU A 48 19.55 18.57 -17.14
C LEU A 48 18.82 17.33 -17.69
N THR A 49 17.50 17.25 -17.43
CA THR A 49 16.61 16.37 -18.19
C THR A 49 16.50 16.84 -19.65
N PRO A 50 16.01 16.00 -20.58
CA PRO A 50 15.84 16.41 -21.97
C PRO A 50 14.96 17.65 -22.15
N ALA A 51 13.87 17.78 -21.39
CA ALA A 51 12.99 18.94 -21.46
C ALA A 51 13.62 20.18 -20.79
N ALA A 52 14.32 20.03 -19.66
CA ALA A 52 15.10 21.13 -19.09
C ALA A 52 16.23 21.62 -20.01
N ALA A 53 16.88 20.72 -20.77
CA ALA A 53 17.88 21.08 -21.77
C ALA A 53 17.28 21.90 -22.93
N LYS A 54 16.17 21.41 -23.52
CA LYS A 54 15.41 22.15 -24.54
C LYS A 54 14.97 23.54 -24.03
N TYR A 55 14.50 23.61 -22.78
CA TYR A 55 14.12 24.87 -22.16
C TYR A 55 15.33 25.80 -21.96
N ASN A 56 16.47 25.27 -21.52
CA ASN A 56 17.69 26.05 -21.36
C ASN A 56 18.15 26.67 -22.69
N GLU A 57 18.05 25.93 -23.80
CA GLU A 57 18.31 26.44 -25.15
C GLU A 57 17.34 27.58 -25.51
N LEU A 58 16.04 27.40 -25.26
CA LEU A 58 15.01 28.42 -25.50
C LEU A 58 15.32 29.74 -24.77
N VAL A 59 15.84 29.66 -23.55
CA VAL A 59 16.20 30.85 -22.76
C VAL A 59 17.67 31.28 -22.93
N ASN A 60 18.35 30.83 -23.98
CA ASN A 60 19.74 31.17 -24.30
C ASN A 60 20.73 30.91 -23.15
N GLY A 61 20.64 29.75 -22.49
CA GLY A 61 21.56 29.32 -21.43
C GLY A 61 21.26 29.90 -20.04
N LYS A 62 20.27 30.79 -19.91
CA LYS A 62 19.95 31.47 -18.64
C LYS A 62 19.58 30.50 -17.53
N LEU A 63 18.97 29.36 -17.81
CA LEU A 63 18.58 28.39 -16.78
C LEU A 63 19.83 27.88 -16.05
N VAL A 64 20.81 27.36 -16.78
CA VAL A 64 22.07 26.86 -16.22
C VAL A 64 22.85 27.97 -15.52
N THR A 65 22.90 29.18 -16.11
CA THR A 65 23.55 30.33 -15.46
C THR A 65 22.94 30.60 -14.08
N ASN A 66 21.61 30.60 -13.96
CA ASN A 66 20.94 30.86 -12.68
C ASN A 66 21.09 29.71 -11.68
N ILE A 67 21.10 28.46 -12.14
CA ILE A 67 21.42 27.31 -11.26
C ILE A 67 22.82 27.48 -10.66
N ASN A 68 23.82 27.80 -11.48
CA ASN A 68 25.19 27.99 -11.00
C ASN A 68 25.33 29.17 -10.02
N LEU A 69 24.55 30.25 -10.22
CA LEU A 69 24.50 31.39 -9.30
C LEU A 69 23.83 31.06 -7.95
N ALA A 70 22.79 30.24 -7.95
CA ALA A 70 22.11 29.79 -6.72
C ALA A 70 22.91 28.74 -5.93
N GLY A 71 23.85 28.08 -6.60
CA GLY A 71 24.65 26.98 -6.10
C GLY A 71 24.50 25.79 -7.05
N PRO A 72 25.61 25.24 -7.59
CA PRO A 72 25.54 24.32 -8.73
C PRO A 72 25.04 22.91 -8.37
N LYS A 73 24.58 22.69 -7.13
CA LYS A 73 24.09 21.40 -6.64
C LYS A 73 22.64 21.52 -6.19
N ILE A 74 21.77 20.71 -6.78
CA ILE A 74 20.39 20.55 -6.35
C ILE A 74 20.20 19.10 -5.89
N LYS A 75 20.18 18.89 -4.57
CA LYS A 75 19.99 17.56 -3.99
C LYS A 75 18.58 17.03 -4.29
N LYS A 76 18.40 15.71 -4.20
CA LYS A 76 17.09 15.05 -4.28
C LYS A 76 16.01 15.82 -3.48
N SER A 77 14.90 16.11 -4.15
CA SER A 77 13.70 16.79 -3.64
C SER A 77 13.92 18.22 -3.12
N LYS A 78 15.09 18.83 -3.39
CA LYS A 78 15.32 20.26 -3.15
C LYS A 78 14.98 21.04 -4.40
N THR A 79 14.41 22.22 -4.19
CA THR A 79 13.86 23.05 -5.26
C THR A 79 14.44 24.46 -5.20
N HIS A 80 14.73 25.03 -6.37
CA HIS A 80 14.99 26.46 -6.55
C HIS A 80 13.96 27.06 -7.50
N VAL A 81 13.44 28.23 -7.17
CA VAL A 81 12.51 28.97 -8.04
C VAL A 81 13.23 30.17 -8.63
N PHE A 82 13.14 30.31 -9.94
CA PHE A 82 13.74 31.40 -10.71
C PHE A 82 12.65 32.22 -11.40
N TRP A 83 12.85 33.54 -11.49
CA TRP A 83 11.91 34.47 -12.12
C TRP A 83 12.53 35.13 -13.34
N GLY A 84 11.70 35.45 -14.33
CA GLY A 84 12.13 36.24 -15.50
C GLY A 84 13.15 35.54 -16.40
N LEU A 85 13.20 34.20 -16.38
CA LEU A 85 14.02 33.43 -17.33
C LEU A 85 13.47 33.55 -18.77
N GLU A 86 12.14 33.49 -18.87
CA GLU A 86 11.36 33.67 -20.09
C GLU A 86 10.42 34.87 -19.90
N ASN A 87 10.14 35.62 -20.98
CA ASN A 87 9.28 36.82 -20.93
C ASN A 87 7.85 36.56 -21.47
N ALA A 88 7.53 35.35 -21.92
CA ALA A 88 6.31 35.08 -22.69
C ALA A 88 5.32 34.12 -21.99
N GLN A 89 5.72 32.88 -21.67
CA GLN A 89 4.78 31.87 -21.17
C GLN A 89 4.82 31.62 -19.67
N HIS A 90 6.02 31.48 -19.07
CA HIS A 90 6.16 31.11 -17.66
C HIS A 90 6.73 32.27 -16.83
N ALA A 91 5.96 32.72 -15.82
CA ALA A 91 6.37 33.82 -14.94
C ALA A 91 7.51 33.41 -13.99
N CYS A 92 7.56 32.14 -13.64
CA CYS A 92 8.64 31.54 -12.85
C CYS A 92 8.86 30.08 -13.23
N VAL A 93 10.09 29.62 -13.00
CA VAL A 93 10.52 28.25 -13.27
C VAL A 93 11.07 27.67 -11.99
N ALA A 94 10.48 26.58 -11.51
CA ALA A 94 11.05 25.77 -10.46
C ALA A 94 11.96 24.70 -11.07
N VAL A 95 13.14 24.52 -10.48
CA VAL A 95 14.06 23.44 -10.79
C VAL A 95 14.16 22.54 -9.57
N VAL A 96 13.92 21.24 -9.74
CA VAL A 96 13.95 20.26 -8.65
C VAL A 96 14.97 19.15 -8.89
N GLY A 97 15.67 18.74 -7.83
CA GLY A 97 16.63 17.64 -7.88
C GLY A 97 15.95 16.27 -7.87
N LEU A 98 16.24 15.44 -8.87
CA LEU A 98 15.77 14.06 -9.02
C LEU A 98 16.68 13.02 -8.34
N GLY A 99 17.83 13.45 -7.83
CA GLY A 99 18.89 12.54 -7.37
C GLY A 99 19.70 11.98 -8.54
N LYS A 100 20.17 10.74 -8.42
CA LYS A 100 21.02 10.10 -9.44
C LYS A 100 20.20 9.67 -10.66
N LYS A 101 20.77 9.83 -11.87
CA LYS A 101 20.06 9.61 -13.16
C LYS A 101 19.74 8.15 -13.49
N ASN A 102 20.56 7.21 -13.03
CA ASN A 102 20.47 5.80 -13.42
C ASN A 102 20.10 4.91 -12.22
N VAL A 103 19.12 5.35 -11.45
CA VAL A 103 18.51 4.51 -10.41
C VAL A 103 17.41 3.65 -11.05
N GLY A 104 17.19 2.46 -10.50
CA GLY A 104 16.16 1.53 -10.95
C GLY A 104 15.47 0.89 -9.76
N ILE A 105 15.11 -0.38 -9.87
CA ILE A 105 14.53 -1.13 -8.76
C ILE A 105 15.58 -1.30 -7.65
N ASN A 106 15.27 -0.77 -6.45
CA ASN A 106 16.01 -1.10 -5.25
C ASN A 106 15.44 -2.39 -4.67
N VAL A 107 16.24 -3.46 -4.76
CA VAL A 107 15.86 -4.80 -4.30
C VAL A 107 15.62 -4.87 -2.79
N LEU A 108 16.33 -4.06 -2.00
CA LEU A 108 16.17 -4.03 -0.54
C LEU A 108 14.89 -3.33 -0.11
N GLU A 109 14.53 -2.25 -0.80
CA GLU A 109 13.32 -1.47 -0.51
C GLU A 109 12.07 -2.00 -1.22
N GLU A 110 12.26 -2.88 -2.21
CA GLU A 110 11.23 -3.41 -3.11
C GLU A 110 10.43 -2.31 -3.83
N ILE A 111 11.09 -1.20 -4.20
CA ILE A 111 10.51 -0.06 -4.93
C ILE A 111 11.33 0.29 -6.17
N ASP A 112 10.67 0.86 -7.17
CA ASP A 112 11.33 1.59 -8.27
C ASP A 112 11.75 2.98 -7.77
N GLU A 113 13.05 3.14 -7.46
CA GLU A 113 13.57 4.39 -6.93
C GLU A 113 13.48 5.54 -7.93
N ALA A 114 13.52 5.27 -9.23
CA ALA A 114 13.41 6.32 -10.25
C ALA A 114 12.03 6.98 -10.17
N LYS A 115 10.98 6.15 -10.18
CA LYS A 115 9.59 6.62 -10.06
C LYS A 115 9.36 7.33 -8.72
N GLU A 116 9.86 6.78 -7.63
CA GLU A 116 9.66 7.36 -6.30
C GLU A 116 10.39 8.71 -6.11
N ASN A 117 11.59 8.83 -6.70
CA ASN A 117 12.31 10.09 -6.75
C ASN A 117 11.54 11.14 -7.54
N ILE A 118 10.96 10.78 -8.69
CA ILE A 118 10.15 11.68 -9.51
C ILE A 118 8.91 12.13 -8.73
N ARG A 119 8.13 11.21 -8.13
CA ARG A 119 6.93 11.58 -7.36
C ARG A 119 7.25 12.58 -6.24
N THR A 120 8.30 12.29 -5.47
CA THR A 120 8.73 13.12 -4.35
C THR A 120 9.26 14.48 -4.82
N ALA A 121 10.08 14.51 -5.87
CA ALA A 121 10.63 15.73 -6.42
C ALA A 121 9.52 16.61 -7.00
N VAL A 122 8.59 16.04 -7.78
CA VAL A 122 7.49 16.79 -8.36
C VAL A 122 6.59 17.39 -7.28
N ALA A 123 6.28 16.63 -6.22
CA ALA A 123 5.53 17.14 -5.07
C ALA A 123 6.23 18.35 -4.42
N ALA A 124 7.53 18.26 -4.16
CA ALA A 124 8.31 19.37 -3.61
C ALA A 124 8.39 20.57 -4.56
N GLY A 125 8.48 20.33 -5.87
CA GLY A 125 8.48 21.34 -6.91
C GLY A 125 7.16 22.10 -7.02
N CYS A 126 6.05 21.36 -7.05
CA CYS A 126 4.70 21.94 -7.08
C CYS A 126 4.42 22.74 -5.80
N GLY A 127 4.79 22.22 -4.64
CA GLY A 127 4.67 22.94 -3.37
C GLY A 127 5.49 24.24 -3.34
N ALA A 128 6.70 24.23 -3.91
CA ALA A 128 7.52 25.44 -4.01
C ALA A 128 6.89 26.51 -4.92
N LEU A 129 6.28 26.10 -6.04
CA LEU A 129 5.53 27.00 -6.92
C LEU A 129 4.25 27.52 -6.24
N GLU A 130 3.53 26.67 -5.52
CA GLU A 130 2.34 27.07 -4.77
C GLU A 130 2.68 28.12 -3.69
N ASN A 131 3.81 27.95 -2.99
CA ASN A 131 4.28 28.88 -1.96
C ASN A 131 4.57 30.30 -2.48
N VAL A 132 4.69 30.47 -3.81
CA VAL A 132 4.89 31.78 -4.46
C VAL A 132 3.65 32.22 -5.27
N ASP A 133 2.48 31.69 -4.90
CA ASP A 133 1.15 31.97 -5.46
C ASP A 133 0.98 31.63 -6.95
N VAL A 134 1.65 30.57 -7.41
CA VAL A 134 1.41 29.99 -8.75
C VAL A 134 0.27 28.98 -8.65
N LYS A 135 -0.73 29.12 -9.52
CA LYS A 135 -1.92 28.25 -9.56
C LYS A 135 -2.10 27.49 -10.87
N GLU A 136 -1.32 27.81 -11.89
CA GLU A 136 -1.23 27.03 -13.15
C GLU A 136 0.21 26.54 -13.26
N ILE A 137 0.43 25.23 -13.22
CA ILE A 137 1.76 24.62 -13.19
C ILE A 137 1.88 23.64 -14.36
N ASP A 138 2.83 23.91 -15.26
CA ASP A 138 3.25 22.95 -16.28
C ASP A 138 4.42 22.11 -15.73
N VAL A 139 4.31 20.79 -15.78
CA VAL A 139 5.30 19.83 -15.25
C VAL A 139 5.88 19.00 -16.37
N GLU A 140 7.20 18.94 -16.49
CA GLU A 140 7.83 18.08 -17.49
C GLU A 140 7.72 16.58 -17.16
N PRO A 141 7.94 15.68 -18.14
CA PRO A 141 7.91 14.23 -17.92
C PRO A 141 8.95 13.68 -16.93
N MET A 142 10.11 14.35 -16.77
CA MET A 142 11.23 13.87 -15.94
C MET A 142 11.73 12.45 -16.27
N GLY A 143 11.46 11.96 -17.48
CA GLY A 143 11.76 10.61 -17.94
C GLY A 143 10.59 9.63 -17.80
N ASP A 144 9.63 9.90 -16.91
CA ASP A 144 8.46 9.06 -16.63
C ASP A 144 7.24 9.94 -16.30
N ALA A 145 6.45 10.26 -17.34
CA ALA A 145 5.33 11.19 -17.22
C ALA A 145 4.21 10.67 -16.30
N GLU A 146 4.05 9.35 -16.17
CA GLU A 146 3.11 8.73 -15.23
C GLU A 146 3.49 9.07 -13.78
N ALA A 147 4.74 8.83 -13.37
CA ALA A 147 5.20 9.16 -12.02
C ALA A 147 5.17 10.67 -11.75
N ALA A 148 5.43 11.50 -12.76
CA ALA A 148 5.33 12.96 -12.63
C ALA A 148 3.88 13.43 -12.42
N ALA A 149 2.93 12.86 -13.17
CA ALA A 149 1.50 13.13 -12.97
C ALA A 149 1.02 12.66 -11.59
N GLU A 150 1.45 11.46 -11.16
CA GLU A 150 1.14 10.93 -9.83
C GLU A 150 1.62 11.86 -8.71
N GLY A 151 2.91 12.19 -8.71
CA GLY A 151 3.49 13.04 -7.66
C GLY A 151 2.87 14.43 -7.58
N SER A 152 2.57 15.04 -8.73
CA SER A 152 1.97 16.38 -8.75
C SER A 152 0.51 16.39 -8.27
N LEU A 153 -0.31 15.45 -8.73
CA LEU A 153 -1.75 15.44 -8.43
C LEU A 153 -2.07 14.89 -7.03
N LEU A 154 -1.29 13.93 -6.54
CA LEU A 154 -1.41 13.42 -5.17
C LEU A 154 -1.01 14.51 -4.15
N ALA A 155 0.07 15.24 -4.45
CA ALA A 155 0.53 16.33 -3.62
C ALA A 155 -0.42 17.53 -3.70
N SER A 156 -0.98 17.86 -4.86
CA SER A 156 -1.84 19.06 -4.97
C SER A 156 -3.20 18.91 -4.27
N TRP A 157 -3.61 17.69 -3.92
CA TRP A 157 -4.91 17.43 -3.30
C TRP A 157 -4.89 17.58 -1.78
N ILE A 158 -5.93 18.22 -1.25
CA ILE A 158 -6.23 18.28 0.18
C ILE A 158 -7.75 18.20 0.41
N PHE A 159 -8.15 17.54 1.49
CA PHE A 159 -9.54 17.53 1.92
C PHE A 159 -9.92 18.85 2.62
N GLN A 160 -10.87 19.60 2.05
CA GLN A 160 -11.27 20.91 2.57
C GLN A 160 -12.71 21.31 2.29
N GLU A 161 -13.55 20.38 1.82
CA GLU A 161 -14.91 20.67 1.34
C GLU A 161 -15.81 21.29 2.42
N PHE A 162 -15.58 20.95 3.69
CA PHE A 162 -16.34 21.48 4.83
C PHE A 162 -15.72 22.72 5.47
N LYS A 163 -14.56 23.21 4.99
CA LYS A 163 -14.06 24.52 5.40
C LYS A 163 -14.93 25.62 4.79
N ASN A 164 -15.13 26.71 5.52
CA ASN A 164 -15.75 27.91 4.98
C ASN A 164 -15.09 28.29 3.65
N LYS A 165 -15.89 28.66 2.63
CA LYS A 165 -15.39 29.00 1.29
C LYS A 165 -14.24 30.02 1.30
N SER A 166 -14.27 31.00 2.20
CA SER A 166 -13.21 32.00 2.34
C SER A 166 -11.89 31.48 2.94
N LYS A 167 -11.91 30.29 3.56
CA LYS A 167 -10.74 29.61 4.15
C LYS A 167 -10.29 28.41 3.32
N GLN A 168 -10.98 28.09 2.22
CA GLN A 168 -10.54 27.06 1.29
C GLN A 168 -9.35 27.58 0.49
N LYS A 169 -8.30 26.77 0.37
CA LYS A 169 -7.18 27.04 -0.52
C LYS A 169 -7.60 26.76 -1.96
N VAL A 170 -7.24 27.66 -2.86
CA VAL A 170 -7.30 27.39 -4.31
C VAL A 170 -6.18 26.40 -4.64
N LEU A 171 -6.55 25.19 -5.06
CA LEU A 171 -5.59 24.16 -5.44
C LEU A 171 -4.95 24.50 -6.79
N PRO A 172 -3.66 24.20 -6.99
CA PRO A 172 -3.02 24.40 -8.28
C PRO A 172 -3.63 23.46 -9.34
N ASN A 173 -3.84 23.99 -10.54
CA ASN A 173 -4.11 23.22 -11.73
C ASN A 173 -2.76 22.80 -12.36
N VAL A 174 -2.60 21.51 -12.59
CA VAL A 174 -1.34 20.92 -13.07
C VAL A 174 -1.54 20.28 -14.44
N SER A 175 -0.66 20.61 -15.39
CA SER A 175 -0.65 20.09 -16.75
C SER A 175 0.73 19.59 -17.17
N LEU A 176 0.76 18.74 -18.21
CA LEU A 176 1.99 18.29 -18.83
C LEU A 176 2.66 19.44 -19.60
N TYR A 177 3.96 19.64 -19.37
CA TYR A 177 4.79 20.52 -20.20
C TYR A 177 5.24 19.81 -21.47
N GLY A 178 4.81 20.34 -22.62
CA GLY A 178 5.06 19.73 -23.94
C GLY A 178 4.03 18.64 -24.28
N SER A 179 4.33 17.85 -25.31
CA SER A 179 3.46 16.76 -25.80
C SER A 179 4.09 15.38 -25.70
N ASP A 180 5.35 15.31 -25.25
CA ASP A 180 6.09 14.06 -25.12
C ASP A 180 5.47 13.23 -23.97
N GLN A 181 5.15 11.96 -24.22
CA GLN A 181 4.55 11.03 -23.23
C GLN A 181 3.15 11.43 -22.71
N ALA A 182 2.33 12.12 -23.51
CA ALA A 182 0.97 12.53 -23.13
C ALA A 182 0.06 11.37 -22.65
N ASP A 183 0.12 10.21 -23.29
CA ASP A 183 -0.66 9.03 -22.88
C ASP A 183 -0.25 8.53 -21.47
N SER A 184 1.06 8.52 -21.19
CA SER A 184 1.60 8.11 -19.89
C SER A 184 1.24 9.11 -18.79
N TRP A 185 1.27 10.42 -19.10
CA TRP A 185 0.76 11.45 -18.19
C TRP A 185 -0.73 11.23 -17.85
N GLU A 186 -1.57 10.93 -18.85
CA GLU A 186 -2.99 10.70 -18.62
C GLU A 186 -3.23 9.45 -17.75
N VAL A 187 -2.44 8.39 -17.93
CA VAL A 187 -2.46 7.21 -17.05
C VAL A 187 -2.18 7.61 -15.60
N GLY A 188 -1.08 8.34 -15.34
CA GLY A 188 -0.72 8.77 -13.99
C GLY A 188 -1.75 9.71 -13.38
N LYS A 189 -2.37 10.57 -14.20
CA LYS A 189 -3.46 11.44 -13.80
C LYS A 189 -4.71 10.67 -13.37
N ILE A 190 -5.14 9.68 -14.16
CA ILE A 190 -6.28 8.82 -13.82
C ILE A 190 -6.02 8.07 -12.50
N LYS A 191 -4.82 7.50 -12.35
CA LYS A 191 -4.39 6.79 -11.12
C LYS A 191 -4.46 7.70 -9.90
N ALA A 192 -3.80 8.86 -9.94
CA ALA A 192 -3.79 9.81 -8.84
C ALA A 192 -5.18 10.35 -8.49
N GLN A 193 -6.03 10.61 -9.49
CA GLN A 193 -7.40 11.08 -9.27
C GLN A 193 -8.27 9.98 -8.64
N ALA A 194 -8.09 8.73 -9.02
CA ALA A 194 -8.77 7.60 -8.39
C ALA A 194 -8.34 7.45 -6.93
N GLN A 195 -7.04 7.52 -6.64
CA GLN A 195 -6.54 7.50 -5.27
C GLN A 195 -7.09 8.68 -4.45
N ASN A 196 -7.03 9.91 -4.97
CA ASN A 196 -7.62 11.07 -4.30
C ASN A 196 -9.14 10.94 -4.07
N TRP A 197 -9.85 10.23 -4.94
CA TRP A 197 -11.27 9.93 -4.72
C TRP A 197 -11.49 8.96 -3.56
N ALA A 198 -10.67 7.91 -3.44
CA ALA A 198 -10.71 7.04 -2.27
C ALA A 198 -10.32 7.77 -0.97
N ARG A 199 -9.30 8.64 -1.01
CA ARG A 199 -8.95 9.54 0.12
C ARG A 199 -10.14 10.43 0.51
N ARG A 200 -10.82 11.04 -0.47
CA ARG A 200 -12.02 11.87 -0.23
C ARG A 200 -13.13 11.09 0.47
N LEU A 201 -13.41 9.85 0.03
CA LEU A 201 -14.44 9.02 0.64
C LEU A 201 -14.08 8.68 2.10
N ALA A 202 -12.82 8.35 2.37
CA ALA A 202 -12.33 8.02 3.72
C ALA A 202 -12.19 9.23 4.66
N ASP A 203 -11.82 10.40 4.14
CA ASP A 203 -11.72 11.63 4.93
C ASP A 203 -13.08 12.26 5.26
N THR A 204 -14.13 11.93 4.51
CA THR A 204 -15.47 12.46 4.75
C THR A 204 -15.99 11.95 6.10
N PRO A 205 -16.48 12.83 7.00
CA PRO A 205 -17.07 12.42 8.27
C PRO A 205 -18.22 11.44 8.07
N ALA A 206 -18.30 10.41 8.92
CA ALA A 206 -19.25 9.31 8.74
C ALA A 206 -20.72 9.73 8.69
N ASN A 207 -21.10 10.78 9.43
CA ASN A 207 -22.46 11.33 9.36
C ASN A 207 -22.81 11.96 7.99
N LEU A 208 -21.80 12.23 7.16
CA LEU A 208 -21.90 12.70 5.78
C LEU A 208 -21.42 11.65 4.76
N MET A 209 -21.11 10.45 5.22
CA MET A 209 -20.68 9.30 4.41
C MET A 209 -21.31 8.01 4.95
N THR A 210 -22.62 8.02 5.18
CA THR A 210 -23.39 6.85 5.62
C THR A 210 -23.43 5.78 4.51
N PRO A 211 -23.87 4.52 4.79
CA PRO A 211 -23.96 3.48 3.76
C PRO A 211 -24.75 3.90 2.51
N THR A 212 -25.82 4.67 2.70
CA THR A 212 -26.63 5.22 1.61
C THR A 212 -25.88 6.31 0.85
N ILE A 213 -25.29 7.29 1.55
CA ILE A 213 -24.57 8.39 0.90
C ILE A 213 -23.34 7.87 0.12
N PHE A 214 -22.62 6.90 0.67
CA PHE A 214 -21.52 6.23 -0.03
C PHE A 214 -22.02 5.57 -1.32
N SER A 215 -23.09 4.77 -1.23
CA SER A 215 -23.68 4.08 -2.38
C SER A 215 -24.13 5.04 -3.48
N ASP A 216 -24.81 6.13 -3.11
CA ASP A 216 -25.30 7.15 -4.04
C ASP A 216 -24.15 7.95 -4.67
N THR A 217 -23.12 8.28 -3.88
CA THR A 217 -21.91 8.95 -4.37
C THR A 217 -21.20 8.09 -5.42
N VAL A 218 -21.00 6.80 -5.15
CA VAL A 218 -20.38 5.86 -6.08
C VAL A 218 -21.25 5.69 -7.33
N ALA A 219 -22.56 5.50 -7.17
CA ALA A 219 -23.46 5.36 -8.30
C ALA A 219 -23.47 6.59 -9.22
N SER A 220 -23.50 7.80 -8.65
CA SER A 220 -23.45 9.05 -9.43
C SER A 220 -22.14 9.21 -10.20
N THR A 221 -21.03 8.72 -9.65
CA THR A 221 -19.70 8.81 -10.26
C THR A 221 -19.49 7.76 -11.35
N LEU A 222 -19.90 6.51 -11.10
CA LEU A 222 -19.55 5.38 -11.95
C LEU A 222 -20.56 5.09 -13.06
N ARG A 223 -21.86 5.42 -12.90
CA ARG A 223 -22.89 5.13 -13.92
C ARG A 223 -22.71 5.91 -15.23
N SER A 224 -21.91 6.97 -15.23
CA SER A 224 -21.56 7.73 -16.43
C SER A 224 -20.43 7.07 -17.24
N LEU A 225 -19.72 6.09 -16.67
CA LEU A 225 -18.61 5.41 -17.32
C LEU A 225 -19.11 4.29 -18.23
N ILE A 226 -18.41 4.11 -19.35
CA ILE A 226 -18.72 3.08 -20.35
C ILE A 226 -18.50 1.70 -19.73
N ASN A 227 -19.39 0.76 -20.03
CA ASN A 227 -19.36 -0.64 -19.56
C ASN A 227 -19.44 -0.82 -18.04
N VAL A 228 -19.86 0.22 -17.30
CA VAL A 228 -20.05 0.13 -15.85
C VAL A 228 -21.53 0.08 -15.48
N GLN A 229 -21.91 -0.90 -14.67
CA GLN A 229 -23.23 -1.02 -14.05
C GLN A 229 -23.09 -0.97 -12.53
N VAL A 230 -23.95 -0.22 -11.86
CA VAL A 230 -23.97 -0.11 -10.40
C VAL A 230 -25.35 -0.48 -9.87
N ILE A 231 -25.41 -1.53 -9.05
CA ILE A 231 -26.59 -2.06 -8.39
C ILE A 231 -26.44 -1.82 -6.89
N ILE A 232 -27.44 -1.19 -6.29
CA ILE A 232 -27.49 -0.92 -4.85
C ILE A 232 -28.58 -1.81 -4.28
N HIS A 233 -28.19 -2.80 -3.48
CA HIS A 233 -29.11 -3.67 -2.78
C HIS A 233 -29.41 -3.15 -1.38
N ASP A 234 -30.63 -3.40 -0.94
CA ASP A 234 -31.10 -3.01 0.39
C ASP A 234 -31.00 -4.17 1.40
N LYS A 235 -31.49 -3.90 2.61
CA LYS A 235 -31.54 -4.87 3.68
C LYS A 235 -32.37 -6.10 3.34
N GLN A 236 -33.52 -5.93 2.66
CA GLN A 236 -34.39 -7.05 2.30
C GLN A 236 -33.67 -8.02 1.36
N TRP A 237 -32.95 -7.49 0.37
CA TRP A 237 -32.13 -8.32 -0.51
C TRP A 237 -31.06 -9.12 0.27
N ALA A 238 -30.41 -8.51 1.26
CA ALA A 238 -29.42 -9.20 2.09
C ALA A 238 -30.07 -10.29 2.96
N GLU A 239 -31.29 -10.07 3.46
CA GLU A 239 -32.09 -11.08 4.16
C GLU A 239 -32.45 -12.25 3.24
N ASP A 240 -32.89 -11.97 2.01
CA ASP A 240 -33.23 -12.98 1.00
C ASP A 240 -32.00 -13.81 0.59
N LYS A 241 -30.82 -13.17 0.53
CA LYS A 241 -29.52 -13.81 0.33
C LYS A 241 -28.98 -14.52 1.58
N LYS A 242 -29.69 -14.47 2.71
CA LYS A 242 -29.29 -15.09 3.99
C LYS A 242 -27.95 -14.60 4.52
N MET A 243 -27.64 -13.32 4.31
CA MET A 243 -26.40 -12.69 4.79
C MET A 243 -26.48 -12.35 6.29
N GLY A 244 -26.70 -13.38 7.12
CA GLY A 244 -26.93 -13.21 8.56
C GLY A 244 -25.72 -12.69 9.32
N SER A 245 -24.50 -12.90 8.81
CA SER A 245 -23.27 -12.37 9.42
C SER A 245 -23.17 -10.86 9.19
N PHE A 246 -23.38 -10.39 7.96
CA PHE A 246 -23.44 -8.96 7.61
C PHE A 246 -24.57 -8.23 8.34
N LEU A 247 -25.78 -8.78 8.30
CA LEU A 247 -26.96 -8.18 8.95
C LEU A 247 -26.79 -8.05 10.46
N SER A 248 -26.04 -8.97 11.09
CA SER A 248 -25.76 -8.91 12.53
C SER A 248 -24.93 -7.69 12.94
N VAL A 249 -24.05 -7.19 12.06
CA VAL A 249 -23.28 -5.97 12.34
C VAL A 249 -24.18 -4.75 12.25
N SER A 250 -25.05 -4.71 11.21
CA SER A 250 -25.89 -3.54 10.93
C SER A 250 -26.95 -3.20 11.96
N ARG A 251 -27.51 -4.20 12.65
CA ARG A 251 -28.62 -4.01 13.61
C ARG A 251 -28.27 -3.13 14.82
N GLY A 252 -27.00 -2.80 15.01
CA GLY A 252 -26.55 -1.83 16.02
C GLY A 252 -26.88 -0.38 15.67
N SER A 253 -26.97 -0.04 14.38
CA SER A 253 -27.24 1.33 13.91
C SER A 253 -28.69 1.50 13.44
N VAL A 254 -29.11 2.77 13.39
CA VAL A 254 -30.34 3.23 12.71
C VAL A 254 -30.11 3.50 11.22
N GLN A 255 -28.85 3.58 10.77
CA GLN A 255 -28.52 3.67 9.35
C GLN A 255 -28.73 2.30 8.70
N GLU A 256 -29.63 2.23 7.72
CA GLU A 256 -29.89 0.99 7.00
C GLU A 256 -28.65 0.52 6.22
N PRO A 257 -28.31 -0.79 6.30
CA PRO A 257 -27.20 -1.33 5.54
C PRO A 257 -27.48 -1.30 4.04
N LYS A 258 -26.40 -1.27 3.25
CA LYS A 258 -26.43 -1.40 1.79
C LYS A 258 -25.46 -2.46 1.35
N PHE A 259 -25.77 -3.17 0.27
CA PHE A 259 -24.78 -3.99 -0.42
C PHE A 259 -24.61 -3.46 -1.83
N LEU A 260 -23.42 -2.94 -2.13
CA LEU A 260 -23.11 -2.34 -3.42
C LEU A 260 -22.44 -3.39 -4.32
N GLU A 261 -23.02 -3.59 -5.50
CA GLU A 261 -22.55 -4.50 -6.54
C GLU A 261 -22.25 -3.71 -7.81
N ILE A 262 -21.01 -3.77 -8.29
CA ILE A 262 -20.53 -3.00 -9.44
C ILE A 262 -20.01 -3.97 -10.49
N HIS A 263 -20.44 -3.84 -11.73
CA HIS A 263 -19.90 -4.59 -12.86
C HIS A 263 -19.16 -3.66 -13.78
N TYR A 264 -17.92 -3.99 -14.11
CA TYR A 264 -17.19 -3.42 -15.24
C TYR A 264 -16.93 -4.52 -16.27
N LYS A 265 -17.52 -4.38 -17.46
CA LYS A 265 -17.40 -5.36 -18.55
C LYS A 265 -16.43 -4.87 -19.61
N GLY A 266 -15.14 -4.83 -19.25
CA GLY A 266 -14.08 -4.30 -20.10
C GLY A 266 -13.46 -5.32 -21.06
N ALA A 267 -13.60 -6.63 -20.79
CA ALA A 267 -12.98 -7.65 -21.62
C ALA A 267 -13.58 -7.70 -23.03
N ASN A 268 -12.80 -8.20 -23.99
CA ASN A 268 -13.28 -8.43 -25.35
C ASN A 268 -14.44 -9.44 -25.37
N ASP A 269 -14.39 -10.43 -24.48
CA ASP A 269 -15.49 -11.37 -24.22
C ASP A 269 -16.13 -11.03 -22.86
N VAL A 270 -17.34 -10.50 -22.90
CA VAL A 270 -18.11 -10.13 -21.70
C VAL A 270 -18.54 -11.34 -20.86
N THR A 271 -18.37 -12.57 -21.36
CA THR A 271 -18.64 -13.82 -20.65
C THR A 271 -17.42 -14.39 -19.92
N GLU A 272 -16.23 -13.81 -20.14
CA GLU A 272 -15.01 -14.20 -19.41
C GLU A 272 -15.20 -14.02 -17.89
N SER A 273 -14.72 -15.00 -17.12
CA SER A 273 -14.73 -14.95 -15.66
C SER A 273 -14.13 -13.65 -15.11
N PRO A 274 -14.85 -12.92 -14.25
CA PRO A 274 -14.37 -11.64 -13.75
C PRO A 274 -13.30 -11.81 -12.67
N ILE A 275 -12.59 -10.72 -12.38
CA ILE A 275 -11.88 -10.55 -11.11
C ILE A 275 -12.89 -9.98 -10.10
N ALA A 276 -13.03 -10.63 -8.94
CA ALA A 276 -13.88 -10.15 -7.86
C ALA A 276 -13.06 -9.29 -6.89
N LEU A 277 -13.44 -8.02 -6.75
CA LEU A 277 -12.90 -7.09 -5.77
C LEU A 277 -13.91 -6.89 -4.64
N VAL A 278 -13.56 -7.30 -3.42
CA VAL A 278 -14.44 -7.23 -2.25
C VAL A 278 -13.92 -6.18 -1.27
N GLY A 279 -14.75 -5.24 -0.84
CA GLY A 279 -14.30 -4.13 0.02
C GLY A 279 -15.04 -4.08 1.36
N LYS A 280 -14.31 -4.06 2.49
CA LYS A 280 -14.92 -3.76 3.80
C LYS A 280 -15.48 -2.33 3.79
N GLY A 281 -16.78 -2.18 4.04
CA GLY A 281 -17.50 -0.91 4.01
C GLY A 281 -18.10 -0.49 5.36
N VAL A 282 -17.32 -0.50 6.45
CA VAL A 282 -17.83 0.00 7.74
C VAL A 282 -17.67 1.52 7.77
N THR A 283 -18.75 2.24 7.52
CA THR A 283 -18.74 3.72 7.41
C THR A 283 -18.44 4.43 8.73
N PHE A 284 -18.69 3.77 9.86
CA PHE A 284 -18.17 4.15 11.17
C PHE A 284 -18.11 2.94 12.08
N ASP A 285 -16.98 2.79 12.78
CA ASP A 285 -16.76 1.69 13.72
C ASP A 285 -16.51 2.19 15.15
N ALA A 286 -17.54 2.08 16.00
CA ALA A 286 -17.39 2.27 17.44
C ALA A 286 -16.96 0.98 18.17
N GLY A 287 -16.94 -0.15 17.47
CA GLY A 287 -16.73 -1.50 18.02
C GLY A 287 -17.99 -2.20 18.52
N GLY A 288 -19.17 -1.57 18.41
CA GLY A 288 -20.41 -2.13 18.96
C GLY A 288 -20.40 -2.20 20.49
N ILE A 289 -20.85 -3.33 21.06
CA ILE A 289 -20.86 -3.55 22.52
C ILE A 289 -19.43 -3.69 23.08
N SER A 290 -18.51 -4.29 22.31
CA SER A 290 -17.07 -4.28 22.54
C SER A 290 -16.46 -2.91 22.18
N LEU A 291 -16.95 -1.87 22.85
CA LEU A 291 -16.67 -0.46 22.53
C LEU A 291 -15.17 -0.15 22.50
N LYS A 292 -14.74 0.55 21.45
CA LYS A 292 -13.37 1.09 21.33
C LYS A 292 -13.10 2.15 22.40
N SER A 293 -11.81 2.39 22.67
CA SER A 293 -11.40 3.52 23.51
C SER A 293 -11.69 4.86 22.78
N PRO A 294 -11.95 5.97 23.51
CA PRO A 294 -12.26 7.25 22.89
C PRO A 294 -11.13 7.87 22.06
N GLY A 295 -9.87 7.53 22.35
CA GLY A 295 -8.71 8.10 21.66
C GLY A 295 -8.68 7.70 20.19
N ASN A 296 -8.62 8.69 19.28
CA ASN A 296 -8.59 8.53 17.83
C ASN A 296 -9.77 7.73 17.24
N MET A 297 -10.88 7.58 17.97
CA MET A 297 -12.09 6.92 17.45
C MET A 297 -12.67 7.68 16.24
N ASP A 298 -12.38 8.98 16.10
CA ASP A 298 -12.79 9.76 14.93
C ASP A 298 -12.18 9.22 13.62
N GLU A 299 -10.98 8.61 13.66
CA GLU A 299 -10.34 8.01 12.49
C GLU A 299 -11.14 6.81 11.95
N MET A 300 -12.01 6.20 12.76
CA MET A 300 -12.87 5.07 12.36
C MET A 300 -13.97 5.44 11.35
N ARG A 301 -14.09 6.72 10.97
CA ARG A 301 -14.80 7.13 9.75
C ARG A 301 -14.20 6.52 8.47
N ALA A 302 -12.91 6.17 8.51
CA ALA A 302 -12.18 5.57 7.41
C ALA A 302 -12.18 4.04 7.43
N ASP A 303 -13.00 3.41 8.31
CA ASP A 303 -13.12 1.95 8.38
C ASP A 303 -13.88 1.31 7.18
N MET A 304 -14.20 2.17 6.21
CA MET A 304 -14.67 1.86 4.86
C MET A 304 -13.55 2.03 3.81
N GLY A 305 -12.28 2.14 4.22
CA GLY A 305 -11.14 2.32 3.33
C GLY A 305 -10.99 1.20 2.31
N GLY A 306 -11.35 -0.03 2.68
CA GLY A 306 -11.42 -1.17 1.76
C GLY A 306 -12.42 -0.95 0.62
N ALA A 307 -13.65 -0.54 0.96
CA ALA A 307 -14.66 -0.14 0.00
C ALA A 307 -14.20 1.02 -0.90
N ALA A 308 -13.57 2.04 -0.33
CA ALA A 308 -13.04 3.19 -1.07
C ALA A 308 -12.00 2.77 -2.12
N CYS A 309 -11.08 1.87 -1.74
CA CYS A 309 -10.05 1.34 -2.66
C CYS A 309 -10.68 0.55 -3.81
N VAL A 310 -11.69 -0.30 -3.54
CA VAL A 310 -12.39 -1.07 -4.57
C VAL A 310 -13.06 -0.15 -5.60
N VAL A 311 -13.85 0.83 -5.15
CA VAL A 311 -14.57 1.71 -6.09
C VAL A 311 -13.63 2.60 -6.90
N ALA A 312 -12.55 3.09 -6.29
CA ALA A 312 -11.53 3.86 -6.98
C ALA A 312 -10.77 3.03 -8.03
N SER A 313 -10.48 1.77 -7.71
CA SER A 313 -9.82 0.85 -8.65
C SER A 313 -10.73 0.56 -9.85
N ILE A 314 -12.03 0.33 -9.62
CA ILE A 314 -12.98 0.12 -10.72
C ILE A 314 -13.11 1.39 -11.57
N LYS A 315 -13.15 2.58 -10.96
CA LYS A 315 -13.15 3.87 -11.67
C LYS A 315 -11.95 3.99 -12.60
N ALA A 316 -10.74 3.78 -12.06
CA ALA A 316 -9.52 3.86 -12.86
C ALA A 316 -9.49 2.80 -13.96
N ALA A 317 -9.95 1.57 -13.69
CA ALA A 317 -10.01 0.51 -14.70
C ALA A 317 -10.93 0.86 -15.87
N ALA A 318 -12.08 1.45 -15.58
CA ALA A 318 -13.03 1.89 -16.61
C ALA A 318 -12.52 3.11 -17.39
N GLU A 319 -11.91 4.10 -16.72
CA GLU A 319 -11.32 5.29 -17.37
C GLU A 319 -10.13 4.92 -18.27
N LEU A 320 -9.29 3.96 -17.83
CA LEU A 320 -8.20 3.39 -18.62
C LEU A 320 -8.67 2.38 -19.67
N LYS A 321 -9.97 2.02 -19.67
CA LYS A 321 -10.56 1.04 -20.60
C LYS A 321 -9.83 -0.30 -20.58
N LEU A 322 -9.49 -0.79 -19.40
CA LEU A 322 -8.79 -2.07 -19.25
C LEU A 322 -9.62 -3.22 -19.82
N LYS A 323 -8.96 -4.15 -20.51
CA LYS A 323 -9.62 -5.31 -21.14
C LYS A 323 -9.87 -6.46 -20.17
N ALA A 324 -10.51 -6.18 -19.06
CA ALA A 324 -10.85 -7.18 -18.03
C ALA A 324 -12.29 -7.00 -17.54
N ASN A 325 -12.94 -8.11 -17.20
CA ASN A 325 -14.21 -8.08 -16.47
C ASN A 325 -13.91 -7.99 -14.96
N ILE A 326 -14.57 -7.06 -14.27
CA ILE A 326 -14.40 -6.84 -12.83
C ILE A 326 -15.78 -6.79 -12.18
N VAL A 327 -15.92 -7.47 -11.05
CA VAL A 327 -17.08 -7.31 -10.16
C VAL A 327 -16.63 -6.75 -8.82
N GLY A 328 -17.20 -5.63 -8.40
CA GLY A 328 -17.00 -5.00 -7.09
C GLY A 328 -18.12 -5.38 -6.13
N LEU A 329 -17.81 -5.90 -4.95
CA LEU A 329 -18.77 -6.37 -3.96
C LEU A 329 -18.48 -5.73 -2.60
N ILE A 330 -19.39 -4.90 -2.12
CA ILE A 330 -19.11 -4.03 -0.97
C ILE A 330 -20.30 -4.05 0.01
N PRO A 331 -20.20 -4.81 1.11
CA PRO A 331 -21.14 -4.67 2.23
C PRO A 331 -20.87 -3.36 2.99
N LEU A 332 -21.90 -2.53 3.11
CA LEU A 332 -21.83 -1.21 3.75
C LEU A 332 -22.74 -1.14 4.98
N THR A 333 -22.17 -0.74 6.11
CA THR A 333 -22.89 -0.61 7.39
C THR A 333 -22.18 0.36 8.34
N GLU A 334 -22.80 0.68 9.48
CA GLU A 334 -22.10 1.16 10.68
C GLU A 334 -22.01 0.03 11.71
N ASN A 335 -21.07 0.13 12.66
CA ASN A 335 -20.95 -0.75 13.82
C ASN A 335 -21.06 0.07 15.11
N LEU A 336 -22.29 0.16 15.64
CA LEU A 336 -22.62 1.02 16.79
C LEU A 336 -23.22 0.22 17.96
N PRO A 337 -22.97 0.64 19.22
CA PRO A 337 -23.68 0.11 20.37
C PRO A 337 -25.13 0.62 20.40
N SER A 338 -26.08 -0.29 20.65
CA SER A 338 -27.49 0.03 20.89
C SER A 338 -28.19 -1.14 21.58
N GLY A 339 -29.48 -0.98 21.91
CA GLY A 339 -30.29 -2.05 22.50
C GLY A 339 -30.52 -3.25 21.56
N SER A 340 -30.30 -3.10 20.25
CA SER A 340 -30.43 -4.14 19.23
C SER A 340 -29.09 -4.65 18.70
N ALA A 341 -27.96 -4.10 19.18
CA ALA A 341 -26.64 -4.45 18.70
C ALA A 341 -26.29 -5.92 18.98
N THR A 342 -25.36 -6.45 18.18
CA THR A 342 -24.78 -7.77 18.47
C THR A 342 -24.07 -7.77 19.81
N LYS A 343 -24.21 -8.87 20.54
CA LYS A 343 -23.61 -9.03 21.87
C LYS A 343 -22.50 -10.07 21.80
N PRO A 344 -21.41 -9.91 22.58
CA PRO A 344 -20.44 -10.96 22.80
C PRO A 344 -21.11 -12.30 23.18
N GLY A 345 -20.78 -13.37 22.46
CA GLY A 345 -21.34 -14.71 22.61
C GLY A 345 -22.56 -15.01 21.73
N ASP A 346 -23.11 -14.03 21.00
CA ASP A 346 -24.17 -14.28 20.02
C ASP A 346 -23.67 -15.24 18.92
N LEU A 347 -24.57 -16.12 18.45
CA LEU A 347 -24.33 -16.99 17.30
C LEU A 347 -25.06 -16.43 16.08
N VAL A 348 -24.34 -16.30 14.97
CA VAL A 348 -24.87 -15.86 13.68
C VAL A 348 -24.62 -16.91 12.60
N ILE A 349 -25.44 -16.91 11.55
CA ILE A 349 -25.33 -17.85 10.43
C ILE A 349 -24.94 -17.04 9.20
N ALA A 350 -23.80 -17.38 8.59
CA ALA A 350 -23.33 -16.77 7.36
C ALA A 350 -24.11 -17.31 6.14
N MET A 351 -23.95 -16.64 5.00
CA MET A 351 -24.60 -16.98 3.73
C MET A 351 -24.36 -18.43 3.28
N ASN A 352 -23.17 -18.97 3.52
CA ASN A 352 -22.85 -20.37 3.21
C ASN A 352 -23.36 -21.39 4.25
N GLY A 353 -24.11 -20.95 5.25
CA GLY A 353 -24.66 -21.79 6.32
C GLY A 353 -23.71 -22.05 7.49
N LYS A 354 -22.43 -21.61 7.43
CA LYS A 354 -21.51 -21.74 8.57
C LYS A 354 -21.99 -20.87 9.74
N THR A 355 -21.86 -21.43 10.93
CA THR A 355 -22.19 -20.77 12.20
C THR A 355 -20.97 -20.05 12.78
N ILE A 356 -21.14 -18.78 13.18
CA ILE A 356 -20.09 -17.93 13.74
C ILE A 356 -20.49 -17.52 15.16
N ILE A 357 -19.62 -17.79 16.14
CA ILE A 357 -19.71 -17.15 17.47
C ILE A 357 -19.05 -15.77 17.39
N VAL A 358 -19.79 -14.74 17.79
CA VAL A 358 -19.32 -13.36 17.86
C VAL A 358 -18.85 -13.07 19.28
N ASP A 359 -17.60 -13.38 19.62
CA ASP A 359 -17.05 -13.12 20.97
C ASP A 359 -16.59 -11.66 21.15
N ASN A 360 -16.30 -10.95 20.06
CA ASN A 360 -15.94 -9.53 20.09
C ASN A 360 -16.59 -8.79 18.93
N THR A 361 -17.41 -7.78 19.23
CA THR A 361 -18.17 -7.05 18.21
C THR A 361 -17.35 -6.00 17.46
N ASP A 362 -16.11 -5.74 17.90
CA ASP A 362 -15.08 -4.93 17.24
C ASP A 362 -14.25 -5.74 16.23
N ALA A 363 -14.62 -7.01 16.03
CA ALA A 363 -14.14 -7.85 14.94
C ALA A 363 -15.27 -8.06 13.91
N GLU A 364 -15.92 -6.96 13.53
CA GLU A 364 -17.07 -6.87 12.63
C GLU A 364 -16.69 -6.95 11.15
N GLY A 365 -15.54 -6.41 10.76
CA GLY A 365 -15.14 -6.33 9.36
C GLY A 365 -15.07 -7.71 8.71
N ARG A 366 -14.58 -8.71 9.45
CA ARG A 366 -14.56 -10.09 8.97
C ARG A 366 -15.95 -10.72 8.88
N LEU A 367 -16.90 -10.28 9.72
CA LEU A 367 -18.29 -10.75 9.68
C LEU A 367 -18.98 -10.28 8.41
N ILE A 368 -18.84 -9.01 8.03
CA ILE A 368 -19.45 -8.50 6.80
C ILE A 368 -18.77 -9.08 5.55
N LEU A 369 -17.44 -9.27 5.60
CA LEU A 369 -16.68 -9.88 4.50
C LEU A 369 -16.99 -11.37 4.32
N ALA A 370 -17.34 -12.10 5.39
CA ALA A 370 -17.72 -13.52 5.28
C ALA A 370 -18.85 -13.72 4.26
N ASP A 371 -19.92 -12.93 4.37
CA ASP A 371 -21.06 -13.03 3.45
C ASP A 371 -20.71 -12.50 2.06
N ALA A 372 -19.91 -11.43 1.96
CA ALA A 372 -19.49 -10.88 0.67
C ALA A 372 -18.56 -11.84 -0.10
N LEU A 373 -17.66 -12.55 0.59
CA LEU A 373 -16.79 -13.59 0.00
C LEU A 373 -17.61 -14.81 -0.45
N CYS A 374 -18.62 -15.21 0.33
CA CYS A 374 -19.56 -16.25 -0.09
C CYS A 374 -20.30 -15.83 -1.37
N TYR A 375 -20.76 -14.58 -1.44
CA TYR A 375 -21.46 -14.07 -2.61
C TYR A 375 -20.54 -13.95 -3.83
N ALA A 376 -19.27 -13.59 -3.63
CA ALA A 376 -18.27 -13.53 -4.71
C ALA A 376 -18.15 -14.85 -5.49
N ALA A 377 -18.33 -15.98 -4.82
CA ALA A 377 -18.28 -17.31 -5.45
C ALA A 377 -19.38 -17.52 -6.50
N GLU A 378 -20.53 -16.86 -6.40
CA GLU A 378 -21.63 -16.97 -7.38
C GLU A 378 -21.21 -16.49 -8.78
N PHE A 379 -20.24 -15.57 -8.85
CA PHE A 379 -19.72 -15.01 -10.10
C PHE A 379 -18.63 -15.87 -10.77
N LYS A 380 -18.22 -16.98 -10.13
CA LYS A 380 -17.14 -17.88 -10.60
C LYS A 380 -15.90 -17.09 -11.05
N PRO A 381 -15.34 -16.23 -10.18
CA PRO A 381 -14.25 -15.36 -10.54
C PRO A 381 -12.97 -16.16 -10.80
N LYS A 382 -12.07 -15.59 -11.60
CA LYS A 382 -10.71 -16.15 -11.79
C LYS A 382 -9.76 -15.81 -10.64
N LEU A 383 -10.07 -14.75 -9.90
CA LEU A 383 -9.38 -14.29 -8.69
C LEU A 383 -10.39 -13.55 -7.82
N THR A 384 -10.38 -13.83 -6.51
CA THR A 384 -11.06 -12.99 -5.52
C THR A 384 -10.02 -12.23 -4.69
N LEU A 385 -10.13 -10.91 -4.65
CA LEU A 385 -9.29 -10.04 -3.83
C LEU A 385 -10.16 -9.23 -2.89
N ASP A 386 -9.98 -9.40 -1.57
CA ASP A 386 -10.64 -8.56 -0.58
C ASP A 386 -9.70 -7.56 0.09
N ILE A 387 -10.20 -6.37 0.36
CA ILE A 387 -9.46 -5.23 0.90
C ILE A 387 -10.17 -4.72 2.14
N ALA A 388 -9.46 -4.59 3.25
CA ALA A 388 -10.06 -4.18 4.50
C ALA A 388 -9.09 -3.50 5.47
N THR A 389 -9.56 -2.44 6.11
CA THR A 389 -8.99 -1.92 7.36
C THR A 389 -9.35 -2.89 8.49
N LEU A 390 -8.71 -4.06 8.53
CA LEU A 390 -9.26 -5.19 9.27
C LEU A 390 -8.75 -5.30 10.71
N THR A 391 -7.45 -5.11 10.93
CA THR A 391 -6.88 -5.36 12.25
C THR A 391 -5.88 -4.31 12.71
N GLY A 392 -6.04 -3.83 13.95
CA GLY A 392 -4.99 -3.06 14.62
C GLY A 392 -3.67 -3.86 14.76
N ALA A 393 -3.73 -5.19 14.72
CA ALA A 393 -2.56 -6.06 14.70
C ALA A 393 -1.69 -5.86 13.45
N MET A 394 -2.27 -5.50 12.30
CA MET A 394 -1.50 -5.17 11.10
C MET A 394 -0.75 -3.84 11.26
N GLY A 395 -1.41 -2.83 11.84
CA GLY A 395 -0.77 -1.57 12.18
C GLY A 395 0.42 -1.74 13.13
N VAL A 396 0.34 -2.67 14.08
CA VAL A 396 1.49 -3.02 14.95
C VAL A 396 2.58 -3.79 14.19
N ALA A 397 2.20 -4.63 13.21
CA ALA A 397 3.14 -5.50 12.52
C ALA A 397 4.00 -4.76 11.48
N LEU A 398 3.37 -3.93 10.63
CA LEU A 398 4.03 -3.28 9.49
C LEU A 398 3.93 -1.74 9.52
N GLY A 399 3.13 -1.16 10.42
CA GLY A 399 2.84 0.27 10.41
C GLY A 399 2.29 0.72 9.06
N ALA A 400 2.69 1.92 8.62
CA ALA A 400 2.32 2.49 7.34
C ALA A 400 3.30 2.14 6.20
N ALA A 401 4.26 1.22 6.43
CA ALA A 401 5.31 0.94 5.46
C ALA A 401 4.82 0.14 4.25
N ALA A 402 3.92 -0.82 4.47
CA ALA A 402 3.37 -1.70 3.44
C ALA A 402 2.02 -2.28 3.86
N THR A 403 1.17 -2.60 2.88
CA THR A 403 -0.04 -3.41 3.06
C THR A 403 0.33 -4.86 3.36
N GLY A 404 -0.29 -5.47 4.36
CA GLY A 404 -0.11 -6.90 4.62
C GLY A 404 -1.01 -7.75 3.75
N VAL A 405 -0.43 -8.69 3.01
CA VAL A 405 -1.13 -9.52 2.02
C VAL A 405 -1.10 -10.99 2.40
N PHE A 406 -2.27 -11.62 2.47
CA PHE A 406 -2.42 -13.06 2.63
C PHE A 406 -2.92 -13.63 1.31
N SER A 407 -2.23 -14.63 0.76
CA SER A 407 -2.59 -15.20 -0.55
C SER A 407 -2.52 -16.72 -0.55
N THR A 408 -3.51 -17.36 -1.17
CA THR A 408 -3.50 -18.79 -1.48
C THR A 408 -2.65 -19.12 -2.71
N ASP A 409 -2.30 -18.13 -3.52
CA ASP A 409 -1.60 -18.31 -4.78
C ASP A 409 -0.34 -17.42 -4.86
N THR A 410 0.79 -18.04 -5.19
CA THR A 410 2.07 -17.34 -5.26
C THR A 410 2.20 -16.49 -6.53
N THR A 411 1.59 -16.90 -7.65
CA THR A 411 1.65 -16.15 -8.92
C THR A 411 0.97 -14.79 -8.78
N TYR A 412 -0.24 -14.76 -8.21
CA TYR A 412 -0.96 -13.52 -7.95
C TYR A 412 -0.29 -12.65 -6.88
N TRP A 413 0.34 -13.28 -5.88
CA TRP A 413 1.18 -12.56 -4.92
C TRP A 413 2.35 -11.85 -5.62
N GLU A 414 3.12 -12.53 -6.48
CA GLU A 414 4.25 -11.91 -7.18
C GLU A 414 3.80 -10.82 -8.16
N ALA A 415 2.62 -10.98 -8.77
CA ALA A 415 2.01 -9.94 -9.60
C ALA A 415 1.70 -8.68 -8.79
N LEU A 416 1.08 -8.83 -7.61
CA LEU A 416 0.78 -7.72 -6.70
C LEU A 416 2.04 -7.11 -6.07
N LYS A 417 3.04 -7.92 -5.73
CA LYS A 417 4.36 -7.44 -5.28
C LYS A 417 5.01 -6.56 -6.34
N THR A 418 5.07 -7.03 -7.58
CA THR A 418 5.62 -6.24 -8.69
C THR A 418 4.84 -4.95 -8.89
N ALA A 419 3.51 -5.01 -8.79
CA ALA A 419 2.65 -3.84 -8.85
C ALA A 419 3.04 -2.80 -7.80
N GLY A 420 3.18 -3.24 -6.55
CA GLY A 420 3.60 -2.39 -5.42
C GLY A 420 4.97 -1.76 -5.63
N THR A 421 5.92 -2.52 -6.19
CA THR A 421 7.26 -2.01 -6.53
C THR A 421 7.21 -0.83 -7.50
N PHE A 422 6.40 -0.90 -8.55
CA PHE A 422 6.30 0.20 -9.53
C PHE A 422 5.47 1.38 -9.02
N THR A 423 4.44 1.14 -8.20
CA THR A 423 3.63 2.21 -7.62
C THR A 423 4.29 2.93 -6.45
N GLY A 424 5.30 2.33 -5.82
CA GLY A 424 5.87 2.82 -4.55
C GLY A 424 4.99 2.53 -3.33
N ASP A 425 3.69 2.32 -3.55
CA ASP A 425 2.75 1.76 -2.58
C ASP A 425 3.04 0.26 -2.36
N ARG A 426 3.73 -0.09 -1.27
CA ARG A 426 4.31 -1.43 -1.03
C ARG A 426 3.31 -2.46 -0.49
N VAL A 427 3.60 -3.73 -0.78
CA VAL A 427 2.96 -4.89 -0.14
C VAL A 427 3.97 -5.78 0.55
N TRP A 428 3.52 -6.50 1.58
CA TRP A 428 4.32 -7.51 2.25
C TRP A 428 3.53 -8.78 2.49
N ARG A 429 4.11 -9.94 2.18
CA ARG A 429 3.41 -11.23 2.32
C ARG A 429 3.35 -11.64 3.78
N MET A 430 2.15 -11.99 4.21
CA MET A 430 1.84 -12.50 5.54
C MET A 430 1.44 -13.98 5.46
N PRO A 431 1.74 -14.78 6.51
CA PRO A 431 1.53 -16.23 6.45
C PRO A 431 0.04 -16.61 6.55
N LEU A 432 -0.44 -17.42 5.60
CA LEU A 432 -1.79 -18.01 5.58
C LEU A 432 -1.78 -19.49 5.98
N TRP A 433 -1.24 -19.79 7.15
CA TRP A 433 -1.06 -21.18 7.61
C TRP A 433 -2.30 -21.77 8.27
N GLN A 434 -2.50 -23.09 8.11
CA GLN A 434 -3.55 -23.84 8.81
C GLN A 434 -3.49 -23.70 10.34
N HIS A 435 -2.31 -23.36 10.89
CA HIS A 435 -2.16 -23.00 12.30
C HIS A 435 -3.18 -21.93 12.73
N TYR A 436 -3.36 -20.87 11.93
CA TYR A 436 -4.22 -19.74 12.26
C TYR A 436 -5.70 -20.06 12.03
N ASN A 437 -6.06 -20.76 10.94
CA ASN A 437 -7.41 -21.31 10.74
C ASN A 437 -7.86 -22.14 11.96
N ASN A 438 -6.98 -23.04 12.42
CA ASN A 438 -7.26 -23.89 13.58
C ASN A 438 -7.49 -23.09 14.87
N LYS A 439 -6.99 -21.86 15.00
CA LYS A 439 -7.27 -21.00 16.16
C LYS A 439 -8.68 -20.41 16.12
N MET A 440 -9.28 -20.30 14.94
CA MET A 440 -10.64 -19.79 14.75
C MET A 440 -11.68 -20.90 14.88
N THR A 441 -11.36 -22.11 14.42
CA THR A 441 -12.33 -23.22 14.33
C THR A 441 -12.25 -24.19 15.51
N LYS A 442 -11.08 -24.77 15.80
CA LYS A 442 -10.95 -25.87 16.78
C LYS A 442 -11.37 -25.55 18.23
N PRO A 443 -11.17 -24.33 18.77
CA PRO A 443 -11.61 -24.01 20.13
C PRO A 443 -13.13 -23.91 20.29
N VAL A 444 -13.88 -23.79 19.19
CA VAL A 444 -15.34 -23.66 19.22
C VAL A 444 -15.96 -25.05 19.10
N LYS A 445 -16.75 -25.43 20.11
CA LYS A 445 -17.39 -26.77 20.16
C LYS A 445 -18.83 -26.78 19.66
N ALA A 446 -19.51 -25.64 19.67
CA ALA A 446 -20.95 -25.52 19.40
C ALA A 446 -21.28 -24.71 18.13
N ALA A 447 -20.26 -24.31 17.37
CA ALA A 447 -20.37 -23.61 16.10
C ALA A 447 -19.12 -23.89 15.26
N ASP A 448 -19.13 -23.49 13.99
CA ASP A 448 -18.07 -23.82 13.04
C ASP A 448 -16.82 -22.93 13.23
N VAL A 449 -17.02 -21.66 13.59
CA VAL A 449 -15.93 -20.68 13.71
C VAL A 449 -16.21 -19.62 14.78
N ASN A 450 -15.16 -19.08 15.39
CA ASN A 450 -15.22 -17.91 16.25
C ASN A 450 -14.75 -16.68 15.47
N ASN A 451 -15.37 -15.51 15.65
CA ASN A 451 -14.86 -14.29 15.03
C ASN A 451 -13.58 -13.75 15.70
N MET A 452 -13.19 -14.25 16.87
CA MET A 452 -11.96 -13.88 17.57
C MET A 452 -11.15 -15.10 18.04
N ALA A 453 -9.85 -15.10 17.75
CA ALA A 453 -8.95 -16.09 18.30
C ALA A 453 -8.68 -15.83 19.79
N LYS A 454 -8.80 -16.86 20.64
CA LYS A 454 -8.48 -16.78 22.07
C LYS A 454 -7.00 -17.01 22.36
N VAL A 455 -6.11 -16.30 21.64
CA VAL A 455 -4.65 -16.41 21.80
C VAL A 455 -3.97 -15.05 21.77
N LYS A 456 -2.82 -14.93 22.44
CA LYS A 456 -1.97 -13.75 22.36
C LYS A 456 -1.10 -13.83 21.09
N GLY A 457 -1.14 -12.80 20.25
CA GLY A 457 -0.33 -12.68 19.03
C GLY A 457 -0.97 -13.31 17.79
N GLY A 458 -0.51 -12.87 16.60
CA GLY A 458 -1.02 -13.37 15.31
C GLY A 458 -2.41 -12.86 14.94
N GLY A 459 -2.82 -11.69 15.44
CA GLY A 459 -4.15 -11.11 15.23
C GLY A 459 -4.54 -11.02 13.74
N ALA A 460 -3.69 -10.41 12.92
CA ALA A 460 -3.90 -10.31 11.47
C ALA A 460 -4.00 -11.70 10.80
N CYS A 461 -3.07 -12.62 11.11
CA CYS A 461 -3.08 -13.96 10.51
C CYS A 461 -4.31 -14.78 10.90
N SER A 462 -4.80 -14.64 12.14
CA SER A 462 -6.03 -15.29 12.58
C SER A 462 -7.29 -14.67 11.96
N ALA A 463 -7.29 -13.36 11.69
CA ALA A 463 -8.34 -12.71 10.92
C ALA A 463 -8.38 -13.22 9.48
N ALA A 464 -7.24 -13.33 8.81
CA ALA A 464 -7.14 -13.97 7.49
C ALA A 464 -7.54 -15.45 7.55
N GLY A 465 -7.16 -16.17 8.61
CA GLY A 465 -7.60 -17.55 8.85
C GLY A 465 -9.12 -17.68 8.99
N PHE A 466 -9.81 -16.69 9.55
CA PHE A 466 -11.27 -16.61 9.57
C PHE A 466 -11.83 -16.39 8.17
N LEU A 467 -11.34 -15.41 7.42
CA LEU A 467 -11.83 -15.10 6.07
C LEU A 467 -11.67 -16.28 5.11
N ARG A 468 -10.58 -17.05 5.25
CA ARG A 468 -10.34 -18.28 4.48
C ARG A 468 -11.46 -19.30 4.61
N GLU A 469 -12.23 -19.31 5.70
CA GLU A 469 -13.37 -20.21 5.86
C GLU A 469 -14.56 -19.85 4.97
N PHE A 470 -14.57 -18.66 4.37
CA PHE A 470 -15.65 -18.12 3.54
C PHE A 470 -15.21 -17.82 2.11
N ALA A 471 -13.90 -17.68 1.87
CA ALA A 471 -13.34 -17.64 0.52
C ALA A 471 -13.60 -18.97 -0.21
N SER A 472 -13.88 -18.88 -1.51
CA SER A 472 -14.11 -20.06 -2.34
C SER A 472 -12.82 -20.84 -2.60
N ASP A 473 -12.83 -22.15 -2.38
CA ASP A 473 -11.73 -23.03 -2.78
C ASP A 473 -11.63 -23.20 -4.31
N ALA A 474 -12.63 -22.75 -5.08
CA ALA A 474 -12.67 -22.91 -6.53
C ALA A 474 -11.82 -21.88 -7.29
N CYS A 475 -11.37 -20.81 -6.64
CA CYS A 475 -10.52 -19.77 -7.26
C CYS A 475 -9.45 -19.26 -6.28
N PRO A 476 -8.30 -18.79 -6.79
CA PRO A 476 -7.32 -18.06 -5.99
C PRO A 476 -7.95 -16.91 -5.20
N TRP A 477 -7.48 -16.74 -3.96
CA TRP A 477 -7.94 -15.70 -3.05
C TRP A 477 -6.76 -14.93 -2.43
N MET A 478 -6.91 -13.61 -2.37
CA MET A 478 -6.01 -12.70 -1.69
C MET A 478 -6.77 -11.77 -0.74
N HIS A 479 -6.25 -11.61 0.47
CA HIS A 479 -6.72 -10.64 1.45
C HIS A 479 -5.65 -9.59 1.70
N LEU A 480 -6.03 -8.32 1.56
CA LEU A 480 -5.21 -7.14 1.84
C LEU A 480 -5.71 -6.51 3.14
N ASP A 481 -4.91 -6.61 4.22
CA ASP A 481 -5.16 -5.88 5.46
C ASP A 481 -4.43 -4.53 5.39
N ILE A 482 -5.21 -3.47 5.31
CA ILE A 482 -4.78 -2.11 4.99
C ILE A 482 -4.86 -1.18 6.21
N ALA A 483 -5.16 -1.73 7.38
CA ALA A 483 -5.31 -0.94 8.60
C ALA A 483 -4.07 -0.12 8.94
N GLY A 484 -2.87 -0.66 8.69
CA GLY A 484 -1.61 0.05 8.95
C GLY A 484 -1.35 1.24 8.02
N VAL A 485 -1.88 1.20 6.80
CA VAL A 485 -1.70 2.22 5.76
C VAL A 485 -2.92 3.13 5.60
N MET A 486 -3.87 3.09 6.54
CA MET A 486 -5.11 3.89 6.49
C MET A 486 -4.87 5.39 6.63
N SER A 487 -3.87 5.80 7.44
CA SER A 487 -3.58 7.21 7.74
C SER A 487 -2.07 7.46 7.68
N SER A 488 -1.67 8.60 7.09
CA SER A 488 -0.29 9.10 7.18
C SER A 488 -0.15 10.01 8.41
N ASN A 489 0.21 9.45 9.56
CA ASN A 489 0.53 10.27 10.74
C ASN A 489 2.03 10.65 10.85
N ASN A 490 2.85 10.44 9.81
CA ASN A 490 4.25 10.88 9.76
C ASN A 490 4.77 11.04 8.32
N ASP A 491 5.83 11.85 8.18
CA ASP A 491 6.57 12.33 6.99
C ASP A 491 7.11 11.25 5.99
N ASP A 492 6.59 10.03 5.98
CA ASP A 492 7.17 8.91 5.24
C ASP A 492 6.85 8.95 3.73
N LEU A 493 5.69 9.52 3.34
CA LEU A 493 5.29 9.71 1.93
C LEU A 493 5.11 11.20 1.62
N ASN A 494 6.22 11.84 1.24
CA ASN A 494 6.33 13.28 1.00
C ASN A 494 5.41 13.87 -0.10
N TYR A 495 4.70 13.04 -0.87
CA TYR A 495 3.75 13.46 -1.90
C TYR A 495 2.28 13.20 -1.51
N LEU A 496 2.01 12.85 -0.25
CA LEU A 496 0.66 12.80 0.31
C LEU A 496 0.56 13.79 1.48
N HIS A 497 -0.39 14.73 1.39
CA HIS A 497 -0.74 15.57 2.53
C HIS A 497 -1.45 14.74 3.61
N GLY A 498 -1.22 15.11 4.88
CA GLY A 498 -1.84 14.47 6.04
C GLY A 498 -3.36 14.32 5.92
N GLY A 499 -3.85 13.14 6.30
CA GLY A 499 -5.23 12.69 6.09
C GLY A 499 -5.24 11.18 5.85
N MET A 500 -6.38 10.67 5.37
CA MET A 500 -6.48 9.26 5.00
C MET A 500 -5.67 8.96 3.73
N ASN A 501 -4.98 7.82 3.77
CA ASN A 501 -4.30 7.22 2.64
C ASN A 501 -5.18 6.13 2.05
N SER A 502 -5.24 6.05 0.74
CA SER A 502 -5.93 4.96 0.05
C SER A 502 -5.01 4.34 -0.99
N LEU A 503 -5.18 3.05 -1.23
CA LEU A 503 -4.26 2.24 -2.02
C LEU A 503 -4.37 2.48 -3.52
N GLN A 504 -3.23 2.40 -4.20
CA GLN A 504 -3.12 2.43 -5.67
C GLN A 504 -3.05 1.02 -6.28
N GLN A 505 -2.83 -0.01 -5.46
CA GLN A 505 -2.21 -1.29 -5.87
C GLN A 505 -3.09 -2.27 -6.66
N CYS A 506 -4.42 -2.12 -6.65
CA CYS A 506 -5.29 -3.07 -7.37
C CYS A 506 -5.19 -2.95 -8.90
N MET A 507 -4.81 -1.77 -9.40
CA MET A 507 -4.80 -1.48 -10.84
C MET A 507 -3.78 -2.26 -11.65
N ASN A 508 -2.62 -2.54 -11.09
CA ASN A 508 -1.54 -3.21 -11.82
C ASN A 508 -1.71 -4.74 -11.89
N ILE A 509 -2.50 -5.35 -11.00
CA ILE A 509 -2.95 -6.75 -11.19
C ILE A 509 -3.80 -6.84 -12.46
N LEU A 510 -4.68 -5.85 -12.66
CA LEU A 510 -5.63 -5.81 -13.78
C LEU A 510 -4.96 -5.55 -15.15
N THR A 511 -3.82 -4.83 -15.18
CA THR A 511 -3.09 -4.54 -16.43
C THR A 511 -2.12 -5.64 -16.84
N LYS A 512 -1.54 -6.40 -15.89
CA LYS A 512 -0.64 -7.53 -16.21
C LYS A 512 -1.34 -8.69 -16.91
N GLU A 513 -2.67 -8.81 -16.82
CA GLU A 513 -3.42 -9.83 -17.57
C GLU A 513 -3.33 -9.64 -19.09
N GLU A 514 -3.23 -8.41 -19.61
CA GLU A 514 -2.98 -8.20 -21.06
C GLU A 514 -1.62 -8.76 -21.51
N GLY A 515 -0.65 -8.84 -20.59
CA GLY A 515 0.69 -9.38 -20.83
C GLY A 515 0.80 -10.90 -20.64
N LEU A 516 -0.06 -11.50 -19.82
CA LEU A 516 -0.11 -12.96 -19.62
C LEU A 516 -0.81 -13.68 -20.78
N THR A 517 -1.76 -13.02 -21.46
CA THR A 517 -2.41 -13.58 -22.66
C THR A 517 -1.66 -13.30 -23.97
N ASN A 518 -0.84 -12.25 -24.04
CA ASN A 518 -0.07 -11.87 -25.25
C ASN A 518 1.41 -12.24 -25.24
N ASN A 519 1.90 -12.83 -24.15
CA ASN A 519 3.18 -13.54 -24.17
C ASN A 519 2.93 -15.04 -24.02
N SER A 520 2.62 -15.68 -25.16
CA SER A 520 3.25 -16.96 -25.40
C SER A 520 4.76 -16.73 -25.36
N ILE A 521 5.36 -16.89 -24.18
CA ILE A 521 6.77 -17.29 -24.09
C ILE A 521 6.80 -18.73 -24.60
N GLY A 522 6.68 -18.85 -25.93
CA GLY A 522 7.06 -20.03 -26.65
C GLY A 522 8.57 -20.15 -26.51
N SER A 523 8.98 -21.18 -25.77
CA SER A 523 10.19 -21.96 -26.03
C SER A 523 11.49 -21.17 -26.26
N SER A 524 12.15 -20.82 -25.18
CA SER A 524 13.55 -21.22 -25.00
C SER A 524 13.92 -20.99 -23.55
N LEU A 525 13.97 -22.07 -22.77
CA LEU A 525 14.74 -22.25 -21.54
C LEU A 525 14.42 -23.68 -21.09
N ALA A 526 14.83 -24.65 -21.91
CA ALA A 526 15.28 -25.92 -21.36
C ALA A 526 16.62 -25.59 -20.69
N VAL A 527 16.56 -24.99 -19.50
CA VAL A 527 17.71 -24.93 -18.60
C VAL A 527 17.90 -26.37 -18.16
N ASP A 528 19.03 -26.93 -18.54
CA ASP A 528 19.42 -28.26 -18.13
C ASP A 528 19.34 -28.30 -16.60
N LYS A 529 18.56 -29.24 -16.04
CA LYS A 529 18.34 -29.33 -14.60
C LYS A 529 19.65 -29.45 -13.81
N GLU A 530 20.74 -29.83 -14.47
CA GLU A 530 22.09 -29.88 -13.91
C GLU A 530 22.75 -28.50 -13.73
N GLU A 531 22.46 -27.52 -14.59
CA GLU A 531 23.06 -26.19 -14.54
C GLU A 531 22.42 -25.33 -13.44
N ALA A 532 21.09 -25.41 -13.29
CA ALA A 532 20.36 -24.81 -12.18
C ALA A 532 20.73 -25.44 -10.83
N LYS A 533 21.07 -26.73 -10.82
CA LYS A 533 21.57 -27.42 -9.62
C LYS A 533 22.97 -26.91 -9.24
N ALA A 534 23.85 -26.71 -10.21
CA ALA A 534 25.19 -26.18 -9.97
C ALA A 534 25.18 -24.73 -9.43
N GLU A 535 24.28 -23.87 -9.92
CA GLU A 535 24.11 -22.52 -9.38
C GLU A 535 23.61 -22.52 -7.93
N VAL A 536 22.62 -23.37 -7.62
CA VAL A 536 22.10 -23.51 -6.25
C VAL A 536 23.18 -24.04 -5.31
N GLU A 537 23.94 -25.07 -5.70
CA GLU A 537 25.07 -25.59 -4.92
C GLU A 537 26.15 -24.50 -4.68
N GLN A 538 26.38 -23.62 -5.66
CA GLN A 538 27.34 -22.52 -5.51
C GLN A 538 26.85 -21.42 -4.55
N VAL A 539 25.54 -21.10 -4.57
CA VAL A 539 24.93 -20.13 -3.65
C VAL A 539 24.95 -20.66 -2.21
N VAL A 540 24.69 -21.95 -2.04
CA VAL A 540 24.71 -22.66 -0.76
C VAL A 540 26.12 -22.68 -0.17
N SER A 541 27.13 -22.98 -0.99
CA SER A 541 28.53 -22.94 -0.55
C SER A 541 28.95 -21.55 -0.06
N ARG A 542 28.53 -20.47 -0.75
CA ARG A 542 28.81 -19.10 -0.31
C ARG A 542 28.13 -18.76 1.01
N PHE A 543 26.93 -19.30 1.26
CA PHE A 543 26.19 -19.08 2.49
C PHE A 543 26.85 -19.79 3.68
N ILE A 544 27.33 -21.02 3.48
CA ILE A 544 28.08 -21.80 4.48
C ILE A 544 29.41 -21.10 4.82
N ASP A 545 30.13 -20.58 3.81
CA ASP A 545 31.37 -19.84 4.04
C ASP A 545 31.15 -18.54 4.80
N LEU A 546 30.05 -17.83 4.52
CA LEU A 546 29.67 -16.62 5.25
C LEU A 546 29.31 -16.94 6.72
N ALA A 547 28.61 -18.05 6.97
CA ALA A 547 28.31 -18.51 8.32
C ALA A 547 29.58 -18.85 9.11
N ARG A 548 30.55 -19.54 8.48
CA ARG A 548 31.86 -19.85 9.06
C ARG A 548 32.70 -18.60 9.35
N GLN A 549 32.71 -17.62 8.44
CA GLN A 549 33.40 -16.34 8.67
C GLN A 549 32.79 -15.56 9.83
N THR A 550 31.46 -15.60 9.95
CA THR A 550 30.73 -14.97 11.05
C THR A 550 31.05 -15.66 12.38
N GLU A 551 31.06 -16.99 12.42
CA GLU A 551 31.46 -17.78 13.59
C GLU A 551 32.90 -17.50 14.01
N ALA A 552 33.84 -17.46 13.05
CA ALA A 552 35.23 -17.12 13.29
C ALA A 552 35.40 -15.69 13.83
N PHE A 553 34.67 -14.71 13.29
CA PHE A 553 34.64 -13.34 13.79
C PHE A 553 34.18 -13.26 15.26
N PHE A 554 33.11 -13.98 15.61
CA PHE A 554 32.61 -14.01 16.98
C PHE A 554 33.54 -14.76 17.94
N LEU A 555 34.19 -15.84 17.50
CA LEU A 555 35.22 -16.53 18.28
C LEU A 555 36.45 -15.65 18.53
N GLN A 556 36.88 -14.88 17.52
CA GLN A 556 38.00 -13.95 17.63
C GLN A 556 37.69 -12.78 18.56
N LYS A 557 36.46 -12.24 18.52
CA LYS A 557 35.94 -11.25 19.47
C LYS A 557 35.86 -11.80 20.89
N ARG A 558 35.43 -13.06 21.05
CA ARG A 558 35.35 -13.76 22.34
C ARG A 558 36.74 -13.98 22.95
N PHE A 559 37.73 -14.30 22.11
CA PHE A 559 39.13 -14.40 22.51
C PHE A 559 39.72 -13.03 22.92
N LEU A 560 39.48 -11.97 22.12
CA LEU A 560 39.87 -10.59 22.45
C LEU A 560 39.26 -10.09 23.77
N LEU A 561 37.98 -10.40 24.02
CA LEU A 561 37.29 -10.09 25.27
C LEU A 561 37.87 -10.85 26.47
N SER A 562 38.43 -12.04 26.27
CA SER A 562 39.09 -12.81 27.32
C SER A 562 40.52 -12.36 27.62
N ALA A 563 41.20 -11.74 26.63
CA ALA A 563 42.61 -11.36 26.71
C ALA A 563 42.84 -9.91 27.18
N LEU A 564 41.87 -9.00 27.00
CA LEU A 564 42.01 -7.58 27.35
C LEU A 564 41.25 -7.24 28.64
N LYS A 565 41.98 -7.36 29.77
CA LYS A 565 41.70 -6.78 31.10
C LYS A 565 40.28 -7.01 31.66
N PRO A 566 40.09 -8.01 32.55
CA PRO A 566 38.80 -8.34 33.18
C PRO A 566 38.27 -7.29 34.19
N GLU A 567 38.88 -6.12 34.26
CA GLU A 567 38.61 -5.08 35.27
C GLU A 567 37.54 -4.06 34.82
N LEU A 568 37.15 -4.05 33.54
CA LEU A 568 36.22 -3.08 32.96
C LEU A 568 34.76 -3.57 32.83
N LEU A 569 34.43 -4.77 33.32
CA LEU A 569 33.06 -5.29 33.32
C LEU A 569 32.35 -4.92 34.64
N VAL A 570 31.64 -3.80 34.61
CA VAL A 570 30.72 -3.38 35.66
C VAL A 570 29.59 -4.42 35.79
N LYS A 571 29.16 -4.68 37.03
CA LYS A 571 28.26 -5.80 37.42
C LYS A 571 26.92 -5.88 36.67
N GLU A 572 26.45 -4.82 36.02
CA GLU A 572 25.16 -4.82 35.31
C GLU A 572 25.22 -5.53 33.95
N ASP A 573 26.31 -5.41 33.19
CA ASP A 573 26.46 -6.03 31.86
C ASP A 573 26.56 -7.56 31.91
N ILE A 574 27.03 -8.12 33.03
CA ILE A 574 27.16 -9.57 33.22
C ILE A 574 25.78 -10.24 33.37
N SER A 575 24.78 -9.53 33.91
CA SER A 575 23.43 -10.06 34.06
C SER A 575 22.70 -10.14 32.71
N GLU A 576 22.77 -9.09 31.91
CA GLU A 576 22.17 -9.06 30.56
C GLU A 576 22.86 -10.06 29.63
N LEU A 577 24.20 -10.13 29.64
CA LEU A 577 24.91 -11.11 28.85
C LEU A 577 24.60 -12.55 29.26
N ARG A 578 24.42 -12.82 30.56
CA ARG A 578 24.00 -14.16 31.04
C ARG A 578 22.56 -14.48 30.66
N GLN A 579 21.64 -13.50 30.69
CA GLN A 579 20.27 -13.69 30.23
C GLN A 579 20.21 -13.94 28.73
N GLU A 580 21.01 -13.22 27.95
CA GLU A 580 21.02 -13.38 26.49
C GLU A 580 21.70 -14.70 26.08
N LEU A 581 22.73 -15.14 26.81
CA LEU A 581 23.32 -16.47 26.62
C LEU A 581 22.31 -17.57 26.95
N ALA A 582 21.60 -17.47 28.08
CA ALA A 582 20.58 -18.42 28.47
C ALA A 582 19.41 -18.48 27.48
N ARG A 583 19.00 -17.32 26.94
CA ARG A 583 17.97 -17.22 25.89
C ARG A 583 18.42 -17.89 24.60
N LYS A 584 19.68 -17.73 24.22
CA LYS A 584 20.25 -18.37 23.02
C LYS A 584 20.47 -19.87 23.22
N ASP A 585 20.88 -20.32 24.40
CA ASP A 585 20.97 -21.75 24.74
C ASP A 585 19.59 -22.42 24.74
N GLU A 586 18.55 -21.72 25.22
CA GLU A 586 17.18 -22.21 25.15
C GLU A 586 16.65 -22.25 23.70
N LEU A 587 17.06 -21.29 22.87
CA LEU A 587 16.75 -21.29 21.44
C LEU A 587 17.42 -22.49 20.73
N ILE A 588 18.70 -22.74 21.03
CA ILE A 588 19.47 -23.89 20.53
C ILE A 588 18.83 -25.19 20.99
N LYS A 589 18.45 -25.29 22.27
CA LYS A 589 17.76 -26.46 22.82
C LYS A 589 16.41 -26.70 22.13
N ARG A 590 15.61 -25.67 21.89
CA ARG A 590 14.35 -25.78 21.12
C ARG A 590 14.59 -26.19 19.67
N HIS A 591 15.72 -25.82 19.09
CA HIS A 591 16.11 -26.29 17.76
C HIS A 591 16.51 -27.77 17.80
N TYR A 592 17.30 -28.20 18.79
CA TYR A 592 17.63 -29.62 19.00
C TYR A 592 16.42 -30.48 19.34
N ASP A 593 15.49 -30.00 20.17
CA ASP A 593 14.24 -30.71 20.52
C ASP A 593 13.33 -30.84 19.30
N LYS A 594 13.26 -29.80 18.46
CA LYS A 594 12.59 -29.90 17.16
C LYS A 594 13.33 -30.90 16.26
N ILE A 595 14.65 -30.86 16.16
CA ILE A 595 15.44 -31.83 15.39
C ILE A 595 15.19 -33.27 15.88
N ALA A 596 15.13 -33.50 17.20
CA ALA A 596 14.84 -34.81 17.79
C ALA A 596 13.40 -35.27 17.55
N THR A 597 12.43 -34.34 17.62
CA THR A 597 11.02 -34.64 17.29
C THR A 597 10.86 -35.04 15.83
N TRP A 598 11.64 -34.40 14.95
CA TRP A 598 11.63 -34.69 13.52
C TRP A 598 12.39 -35.99 13.23
N GLN A 599 13.48 -36.30 13.96
CA GLN A 599 14.16 -37.60 13.94
C GLN A 599 13.29 -38.76 14.45
N HIS A 600 12.41 -38.52 15.43
CA HIS A 600 11.47 -39.51 15.94
C HIS A 600 10.35 -39.80 14.96
N LEU A 601 9.77 -38.76 14.33
CA LEU A 601 8.85 -38.96 13.21
C LEU A 601 9.53 -39.79 12.11
N LEU A 602 10.77 -39.45 11.74
CA LEU A 602 11.57 -40.21 10.76
C LEU A 602 11.77 -41.71 11.11
N ALA A 603 12.04 -42.05 12.37
CA ALA A 603 12.26 -43.44 12.76
C ALA A 603 10.98 -44.27 12.68
N ASP A 604 9.88 -43.65 13.10
CA ASP A 604 8.54 -44.12 12.91
C ASP A 604 8.32 -44.40 11.41
N LEU A 605 8.65 -43.44 10.56
CA LEU A 605 8.45 -43.57 9.14
C LEU A 605 9.42 -44.50 8.38
N GLN A 606 10.26 -45.28 9.06
CA GLN A 606 11.14 -46.30 8.46
C GLN A 606 10.62 -47.74 8.68
N GLY A 607 9.48 -47.93 9.37
CA GLY A 607 8.90 -49.24 9.70
C GLY A 607 7.84 -49.85 8.74
N TRP A 608 7.28 -49.08 7.80
CA TRP A 608 6.33 -49.46 6.73
C TRP A 608 6.99 -49.37 5.31
N ASP A 609 7.64 -50.36 4.71
CA ASP A 609 7.15 -51.70 4.47
C ASP A 609 8.28 -52.51 3.78
N LYS A 610 8.69 -53.61 4.40
CA LYS A 610 9.25 -54.79 3.73
C LYS A 610 8.74 -56.04 4.46
N SER A 611 7.42 -56.16 4.57
CA SER A 611 6.75 -57.45 4.71
C SER A 611 5.26 -57.30 4.41
N LEU A 612 4.88 -57.41 3.13
CA LEU A 612 3.98 -58.44 2.59
C LEU A 612 3.50 -58.04 1.18
N ALA A 613 4.26 -58.47 0.16
CA ALA A 613 3.63 -59.04 -1.01
C ALA A 613 3.18 -60.46 -0.61
N GLN A 614 2.09 -60.53 0.17
CA GLN A 614 1.15 -61.64 0.33
C GLN A 614 0.26 -61.36 1.55
N GLY A 615 -1.00 -60.99 1.33
CA GLY A 615 -2.05 -61.16 2.33
C GLY A 615 -2.33 -59.98 3.27
N SER A 616 -3.55 -59.47 3.11
CA SER A 616 -4.38 -58.71 4.07
C SER A 616 -3.91 -57.33 4.57
N ALA A 617 -4.71 -56.32 4.24
CA ALA A 617 -4.81 -55.00 4.90
C ALA A 617 -5.15 -55.12 6.42
N PRO A 618 -5.04 -54.07 7.29
CA PRO A 618 -5.00 -52.62 6.97
C PRO A 618 -4.09 -51.68 7.83
N ASN A 619 -4.23 -50.37 7.55
CA ASN A 619 -3.65 -49.12 8.11
C ASN A 619 -2.32 -48.69 7.46
N GLY A 620 -1.99 -47.43 7.13
CA GLY A 620 -2.78 -46.20 7.03
C GLY A 620 -2.26 -45.01 7.85
N LYS A 621 -0.95 -44.63 7.84
CA LYS A 621 -0.46 -43.26 8.23
C LYS A 621 1.06 -42.96 8.27
N PHE A 622 2.00 -43.88 8.08
CA PHE A 622 3.28 -43.78 8.82
C PHE A 622 4.56 -43.97 8.04
N ASN A 623 4.71 -44.07 6.71
CA ASN A 623 6.08 -44.08 6.10
C ASN A 623 6.36 -43.04 5.00
N GLN A 624 5.33 -42.29 4.59
CA GLN A 624 5.45 -41.27 3.56
C GLN A 624 6.16 -40.00 4.06
N GLU A 625 6.18 -39.71 5.37
CA GLU A 625 6.90 -38.55 5.91
C GLU A 625 8.42 -38.83 6.09
N VAL A 626 8.91 -40.09 5.92
CA VAL A 626 10.35 -40.45 6.01
C VAL A 626 11.17 -39.98 4.85
N ARG A 627 10.51 -39.78 3.70
CA ARG A 627 11.15 -39.26 2.51
C ARG A 627 11.41 -37.76 2.57
N CYS A 628 10.61 -36.99 3.32
CA CYS A 628 10.75 -35.53 3.35
C CYS A 628 11.91 -35.05 4.22
N LEU A 629 12.38 -35.86 5.17
CA LEU A 629 13.35 -35.44 6.16
C LEU A 629 14.80 -35.80 5.79
N GLN A 630 15.01 -36.73 4.85
CA GLN A 630 16.35 -37.15 4.44
C GLN A 630 17.00 -36.27 3.36
N ASP A 631 16.24 -35.47 2.62
CA ASP A 631 16.84 -34.58 1.59
C ASP A 631 17.07 -33.14 2.09
N CYS A 632 16.54 -32.75 3.25
CA CYS A 632 16.95 -31.51 3.94
C CYS A 632 18.35 -31.62 4.57
N ARG A 633 19.02 -32.78 4.45
CA ARG A 633 20.34 -33.06 5.01
C ARG A 633 21.50 -32.44 4.22
N GLU A 634 21.22 -31.53 3.27
CA GLU A 634 22.23 -30.80 2.50
C GLU A 634 22.05 -29.26 2.50
N LEU A 635 21.58 -28.62 3.59
CA LEU A 635 21.66 -27.14 3.78
C LEU A 635 21.97 -26.70 5.23
N THR A 636 23.08 -27.21 5.79
CA THR A 636 23.83 -26.56 6.89
C THR A 636 25.13 -26.00 6.38
#